data_AF-A0A672GYD7-F1
#
_entry.id   AF-A0A672GYD7-F1
#
_cell.length_a   1.000
_cell.length_b   1.000
_cell.length_c   1.000
_cell.angle_alpha   90.00
_cell.angle_beta   90.00
_cell.angle_gamma   90.00
#
_symmetry.space_group_name_H-M   'P 1'
#
loop_
_entity.id
_entity.type
_entity.pdbx_description
1 polymer ?
#
loop_
_entity_poly.entity_id
_entity_poly.type
_entity_poly.pdbx_seq_one_letter_code
_entity_poly.pdbx_strand_id
1 'polypeptide(L)'
;MRPLKDAQLGAFTFFASALPHDVCGSNGLPLTPNSIKILGRFQILKTITHPRLCQYVDISRGKHERLIVVTEHYESSLSDFQKQGKTVSPEKVLQVAYEVLEGLEFMNKHGLVHRALNAHNVLMDCKGNVKLAKFGFYHMTDHGADVDFPIGYPSYLAPEVIAQGSFHPTDPSHDEAPPPSGPKADVWSLGVLLFELCAGRRLLHNIEISERLKFILTLAEKHHLKLSELPENVQELLRKCLTFLPSKRPTPAELLGDPVFSGISCQYTPFQKPVSLFSSSLRCAHLELPDDISDLCKDEDEDYLSERAIDEVYHLWCLAGGDLEKELTNKEIIQSKPPICTLSNFVMEDGESFGQGRDRSFLLDDTTVTLSLCQLRNRLKDVAGEAYYPLLEDEQSSLPQSNSSNELSATVTLPLIIRERDTEYQLIRIILFDRLLKGYPYKKNLVWKEARVDIPPLVRGLAWAALQVEIHQGVDIPRCHQYDELLSSPQGHIKFRRVLKAWVVSHPDLVYWQGLDSLCAPFLYLNFNNEALAYACMSAFIPKYLYNFFLKDNSHVIQEYLTVFSQMIAFHDPELSNHLNEIGFIPDLYAIPWFLTMFTHVFPLHKIFHLWDTLLLGNSSFPFCIGVAILQQLRDRLLANGFNECILLFSDLPEIDIERCVRESINLFCWTPKSATYRQHAQPPKTTADNGFGKTATYYSSDYQDMPKTDLSREPLALCDLKAELSPRISAEDLIDLCELSLSGPTKRSRAGKPKIVAVDIRSVEDYSRGHISGSINVAFNTAFGPDGELVQCPATGVLQNYRGRVIVVISHAMKSAAMVSKLSSLCVCAHLFIRIWLHKSACHV
;
A
#
# COMPACT_ATOMS: atom_id res chain seq x y z
N MET A 1 -16.60 -1.02 -2.95
CA MET A 1 -16.78 -1.70 -1.64
C MET A 1 -18.22 -1.43 -1.19
N ARG A 2 -18.67 -1.81 0.01
CA ARG A 2 -20.07 -1.55 0.39
C ARG A 2 -20.27 -0.15 0.95
N PRO A 3 -21.34 0.57 0.55
CA PRO A 3 -21.77 1.76 1.26
C PRO A 3 -22.17 1.43 2.69
N LEU A 4 -22.03 2.38 3.60
CA LEU A 4 -22.42 2.28 5.01
C LEU A 4 -23.93 2.06 5.17
N LYS A 5 -24.74 2.83 4.44
CA LYS A 5 -26.21 2.89 4.56
C LYS A 5 -26.66 3.06 6.03
N ASP A 6 -27.53 2.18 6.51
CA ASP A 6 -28.06 2.12 7.87
C ASP A 6 -27.12 1.39 8.86
N ALA A 7 -25.97 0.89 8.40
CA ALA A 7 -24.98 0.26 9.27
C ALA A 7 -24.18 1.29 10.08
N GLN A 8 -23.53 0.79 11.12
CA GLN A 8 -22.66 1.55 12.00
C GLN A 8 -21.27 0.91 12.04
N LEU A 9 -20.27 1.67 12.48
CA LEU A 9 -18.94 1.14 12.82
C LEU A 9 -19.00 0.54 14.24
N GLY A 10 -18.93 -0.78 14.35
CA GLY A 10 -18.82 -1.48 15.64
C GLY A 10 -17.39 -1.89 15.94
N ALA A 11 -16.96 -1.74 17.19
CA ALA A 11 -15.66 -2.19 17.68
C ALA A 11 -15.80 -3.18 18.86
N PHE A 12 -14.96 -4.21 18.91
CA PHE A 12 -14.83 -5.11 20.06
C PHE A 12 -13.35 -5.44 20.33
N THR A 13 -13.01 -5.93 21.52
CA THR A 13 -11.61 -6.10 21.94
C THR A 13 -11.34 -7.38 22.73
N PHE A 14 -10.16 -7.95 22.52
CA PHE A 14 -9.67 -9.15 23.18
C PHE A 14 -8.14 -9.10 23.27
N PHE A 15 -7.54 -10.06 23.96
CA PHE A 15 -6.10 -10.23 24.07
C PHE A 15 -5.63 -11.50 23.35
N ALA A 16 -4.55 -11.41 22.59
CA ALA A 16 -3.83 -12.60 22.15
C ALA A 16 -3.08 -13.24 23.34
N SER A 17 -2.84 -14.55 23.27
CA SER A 17 -2.06 -15.25 24.30
C SER A 17 -0.59 -14.79 24.26
N ALA A 18 -0.01 -14.58 25.45
CA ALA A 18 1.36 -14.07 25.55
C ALA A 18 2.37 -15.21 25.39
N LEU A 19 3.34 -15.05 24.48
CA LEU A 19 4.48 -15.95 24.37
C LEU A 19 5.47 -15.70 25.53
N PRO A 20 6.11 -16.74 26.12
CA PRO A 20 7.11 -16.55 27.16
C PRO A 20 8.33 -15.78 26.61
N HIS A 21 8.87 -14.87 27.41
CA HIS A 21 9.76 -13.80 26.93
C HIS A 21 11.10 -14.25 26.33
N ASP A 22 11.56 -15.46 26.63
CA ASP A 22 12.88 -15.98 26.22
C ASP A 22 12.83 -17.02 25.08
N VAL A 23 11.66 -17.29 24.48
CA VAL A 23 11.52 -18.35 23.47
C VAL A 23 11.90 -17.85 22.07
N CYS A 24 13.05 -18.33 21.58
CA CYS A 24 13.44 -18.23 20.17
C CYS A 24 12.90 -19.42 19.37
N GLY A 25 12.63 -19.20 18.08
CA GLY A 25 12.35 -20.29 17.13
C GLY A 25 13.61 -21.12 16.83
N SER A 26 13.43 -22.24 16.12
CA SER A 26 14.52 -23.15 15.70
C SER A 26 15.55 -22.52 14.75
N ASN A 27 15.33 -21.28 14.33
CA ASN A 27 16.22 -20.43 13.54
C ASN A 27 17.00 -19.39 14.37
N GLY A 28 16.84 -19.37 15.71
CA GLY A 28 17.51 -18.41 16.60
C GLY A 28 16.93 -16.99 16.57
N LEU A 29 15.76 -16.79 15.95
CA LEU A 29 15.04 -15.51 15.98
C LEU A 29 13.93 -15.54 17.06
N PRO A 30 13.57 -14.40 17.67
CA PRO A 30 12.42 -14.33 18.57
C PRO A 30 11.14 -14.77 17.86
N LEU A 31 10.26 -15.50 18.54
CA LEU A 31 8.99 -15.93 17.97
C LEU A 31 8.08 -14.73 17.65
N THR A 32 7.40 -14.79 16.51
CA THR A 32 6.39 -13.79 16.11
C THR A 32 5.24 -13.76 17.13
N PRO A 33 4.95 -12.60 17.78
CA PRO A 33 3.87 -12.46 18.74
C PRO A 33 2.51 -12.91 18.18
N ASN A 34 1.67 -13.49 19.03
CA ASN A 34 0.39 -14.05 18.62
C ASN A 34 -0.55 -12.97 18.07
N SER A 35 -0.52 -11.75 18.61
CA SER A 35 -1.24 -10.61 18.03
C SER A 35 -0.82 -10.27 16.59
N ILE A 36 0.45 -10.46 16.23
CA ILE A 36 0.96 -10.24 14.87
C ILE A 36 0.57 -11.38 13.91
N LYS A 37 0.50 -12.64 14.40
CA LYS A 37 -0.11 -13.74 13.62
C LYS A 37 -1.58 -13.44 13.32
N ILE A 38 -2.33 -12.98 14.33
CA ILE A 38 -3.75 -12.63 14.19
C ILE A 38 -3.94 -11.46 13.22
N LEU A 39 -3.11 -10.41 13.29
CA LEU A 39 -3.08 -9.29 12.34
C LEU A 39 -2.91 -9.77 10.89
N GLY A 40 -2.02 -10.75 10.66
CA GLY A 40 -1.81 -11.38 9.35
C GLY A 40 -3.00 -12.23 8.89
N ARG A 41 -3.56 -13.06 9.79
CA ARG A 41 -4.76 -13.88 9.53
C ARG A 41 -6.02 -13.05 9.29
N PHE A 42 -6.14 -11.88 9.92
CA PHE A 42 -7.30 -11.00 9.79
C PHE A 42 -7.48 -10.46 8.37
N GLN A 43 -6.41 -10.18 7.63
CA GLN A 43 -6.50 -9.42 6.37
C GLN A 43 -7.43 -10.06 5.33
N ILE A 44 -7.51 -11.39 5.25
CA ILE A 44 -8.43 -12.07 4.32
C ILE A 44 -9.91 -11.74 4.60
N LEU A 45 -10.25 -11.45 5.86
CA LEU A 45 -11.62 -11.11 6.26
C LEU A 45 -12.05 -9.75 5.70
N LYS A 46 -11.10 -8.80 5.52
CA LYS A 46 -11.36 -7.52 4.82
C LYS A 46 -11.72 -7.71 3.33
N THR A 47 -11.50 -8.91 2.77
CA THR A 47 -11.87 -9.24 1.37
C THR A 47 -13.24 -9.89 1.24
N ILE A 48 -13.87 -10.25 2.36
CA ILE A 48 -15.15 -10.94 2.39
C ILE A 48 -16.29 -9.92 2.34
N THR A 49 -17.20 -10.12 1.41
CA THR A 49 -18.36 -9.24 1.19
C THR A 49 -19.52 -10.10 0.71
N HIS A 50 -20.57 -10.21 1.52
CA HIS A 50 -21.74 -11.06 1.25
C HIS A 50 -22.98 -10.46 1.95
N PRO A 51 -24.21 -10.49 1.39
CA PRO A 51 -25.38 -9.82 1.98
C PRO A 51 -25.62 -10.17 3.46
N ARG A 52 -25.30 -11.41 3.83
CA ARG A 52 -25.56 -11.97 5.16
C ARG A 52 -24.39 -11.90 6.13
N LEU A 53 -23.29 -11.24 5.77
CA LEU A 53 -22.10 -11.12 6.61
C LEU A 53 -21.79 -9.64 6.84
N CYS A 54 -21.46 -9.27 8.08
CA CYS A 54 -20.91 -7.96 8.41
C CYS A 54 -19.51 -7.80 7.79
N GLN A 55 -19.25 -6.75 7.01
CA GLN A 55 -17.94 -6.47 6.46
C GLN A 55 -16.94 -6.16 7.59
N TYR A 56 -15.86 -6.93 7.68
CA TYR A 56 -14.72 -6.59 8.54
C TYR A 56 -13.99 -5.38 7.95
N VAL A 57 -13.81 -4.34 8.77
CA VAL A 57 -13.26 -3.06 8.35
C VAL A 57 -11.78 -2.97 8.66
N ASP A 58 -11.38 -3.21 9.90
CA ASP A 58 -9.98 -3.09 10.31
C ASP A 58 -9.63 -3.81 11.63
N ILE A 59 -8.34 -3.90 11.95
CA ILE A 59 -7.84 -4.38 13.23
C ILE A 59 -6.64 -3.55 13.69
N SER A 60 -6.65 -3.06 14.92
CA SER A 60 -5.54 -2.33 15.53
C SER A 60 -4.91 -3.12 16.67
N ARG A 61 -3.58 -3.19 16.70
CA ARG A 61 -2.81 -3.74 17.82
C ARG A 61 -2.58 -2.66 18.88
N GLY A 62 -3.13 -2.89 20.06
CA GLY A 62 -2.95 -2.06 21.25
C GLY A 62 -1.83 -2.59 22.16
N LYS A 63 -1.74 -2.02 23.36
CA LYS A 63 -0.70 -2.40 24.34
C LYS A 63 -0.93 -3.81 24.91
N HIS A 64 0.16 -4.50 25.26
CA HIS A 64 0.15 -5.80 25.95
C HIS A 64 -0.62 -6.93 25.22
N GLU A 65 -0.40 -7.10 23.91
CA GLU A 65 -1.12 -8.09 23.07
C GLU A 65 -2.64 -7.87 22.94
N ARG A 66 -3.17 -6.70 23.36
CA ARG A 66 -4.56 -6.32 23.07
C ARG A 66 -4.76 -6.12 21.57
N LEU A 67 -5.88 -6.62 21.06
CA LEU A 67 -6.39 -6.35 19.72
C LEU A 67 -7.75 -5.66 19.84
N ILE A 68 -8.04 -4.73 18.91
CA ILE A 68 -9.35 -4.13 18.72
C ILE A 68 -9.74 -4.34 17.27
N VAL A 69 -10.93 -4.90 17.02
CA VAL A 69 -11.44 -5.23 15.68
C VAL A 69 -12.63 -4.33 15.36
N VAL A 70 -12.62 -3.73 14.17
CA VAL A 70 -13.68 -2.87 13.64
C VAL A 70 -14.45 -3.60 12.53
N THR A 71 -15.77 -3.53 12.58
CA THR A 71 -16.71 -4.25 11.71
C THR A 71 -17.94 -3.40 11.39
N GLU A 72 -18.61 -3.70 10.29
CA GLU A 72 -20.03 -3.40 10.07
C GLU A 72 -20.85 -3.92 11.27
N HIS A 73 -21.74 -3.08 11.80
CA HIS A 73 -22.57 -3.36 12.96
C HIS A 73 -23.96 -2.71 12.82
N TYR A 74 -24.93 -3.20 13.58
CA TYR A 74 -26.32 -2.77 13.58
C TYR A 74 -26.87 -2.88 15.01
N GLU A 75 -27.67 -1.91 15.44
CA GLU A 75 -28.19 -1.82 16.82
C GLU A 75 -29.15 -2.96 17.19
N SER A 76 -29.84 -3.55 16.20
CA SER A 76 -30.82 -4.60 16.43
C SER A 76 -30.19 -5.99 16.30
N SER A 77 -30.11 -6.74 17.39
CA SER A 77 -29.86 -8.18 17.33
C SER A 77 -31.14 -9.00 17.34
N LEU A 78 -31.06 -10.21 16.81
CA LEU A 78 -32.11 -11.22 16.90
C LEU A 78 -32.49 -11.52 18.36
N SER A 79 -31.55 -11.40 19.30
CA SER A 79 -31.83 -11.52 20.73
C SER A 79 -32.67 -10.35 21.27
N ASP A 80 -32.61 -9.17 20.68
CA ASP A 80 -33.44 -8.03 21.11
C ASP A 80 -34.87 -8.17 20.60
N PHE A 81 -35.06 -8.83 19.45
CA PHE A 81 -36.37 -9.31 19.01
C PHE A 81 -36.97 -10.30 20.01
N GLN A 82 -36.17 -11.27 20.50
CA GLN A 82 -36.61 -12.22 21.55
C GLN A 82 -36.98 -11.50 22.86
N LYS A 83 -36.20 -10.49 23.31
CA LYS A 83 -36.48 -9.72 24.53
C LYS A 83 -37.83 -8.99 24.49
N GLN A 84 -38.35 -8.66 23.31
CA GLN A 84 -39.66 -8.02 23.16
C GLN A 84 -40.85 -8.97 23.41
N GLY A 85 -40.62 -10.26 23.69
CA GLY A 85 -41.67 -11.22 24.06
C GLY A 85 -42.65 -11.58 22.94
N LYS A 86 -42.36 -11.18 21.69
CA LYS A 86 -43.17 -11.48 20.51
C LYS A 86 -42.86 -12.90 20.03
N THR A 87 -43.90 -13.72 19.86
CA THR A 87 -43.78 -14.99 19.12
C THR A 87 -43.41 -14.70 17.66
N VAL A 88 -42.34 -15.35 17.18
CA VAL A 88 -41.89 -15.21 15.79
C VAL A 88 -42.81 -16.02 14.88
N SER A 89 -43.25 -15.46 13.75
CA SER A 89 -44.02 -16.24 12.78
C SER A 89 -43.18 -17.36 12.17
N PRO A 90 -43.76 -18.54 11.84
CA PRO A 90 -43.02 -19.65 11.23
C PRO A 90 -42.28 -19.24 9.96
N GLU A 91 -42.90 -18.39 9.13
CA GLU A 91 -42.29 -17.82 7.92
C GLU A 91 -41.04 -17.00 8.26
N LYS A 92 -41.05 -16.19 9.33
CA LYS A 92 -39.88 -15.40 9.73
C LYS A 92 -38.79 -16.27 10.37
N VAL A 93 -39.15 -17.36 11.07
CA VAL A 93 -38.17 -18.36 11.53
C VAL A 93 -37.47 -19.01 10.34
N LEU A 94 -38.20 -19.43 9.31
CA LEU A 94 -37.63 -20.01 8.11
C LEU A 94 -36.86 -18.99 7.26
N GLN A 95 -37.31 -17.73 7.20
CA GLN A 95 -36.57 -16.64 6.56
C GLN A 95 -35.21 -16.45 7.24
N VAL A 96 -35.19 -16.28 8.58
CA VAL A 96 -33.93 -16.16 9.34
C VAL A 96 -33.05 -17.41 9.15
N ALA A 97 -33.63 -18.61 9.13
CA ALA A 97 -32.87 -19.83 8.86
C ALA A 97 -32.21 -19.81 7.47
N TYR A 98 -32.95 -19.44 6.43
CA TYR A 98 -32.42 -19.35 5.06
C TYR A 98 -31.30 -18.32 4.95
N GLU A 99 -31.51 -17.11 5.48
CA GLU A 99 -30.53 -16.02 5.42
C GLU A 99 -29.26 -16.31 6.25
N VAL A 100 -29.39 -17.00 7.40
CA VAL A 100 -28.21 -17.50 8.14
C VAL A 100 -27.49 -18.56 7.32
N LEU A 101 -28.21 -19.52 6.72
CA LEU A 101 -27.63 -20.59 5.90
C LEU A 101 -26.90 -20.07 4.66
N GLU A 102 -27.43 -19.05 3.97
CA GLU A 102 -26.71 -18.34 2.89
C GLU A 102 -25.36 -17.79 3.38
N GLY A 103 -25.34 -17.18 4.58
CA GLY A 103 -24.11 -16.71 5.22
C GLY A 103 -23.13 -17.85 5.53
N LEU A 104 -23.61 -18.94 6.15
CA LEU A 104 -22.79 -20.11 6.48
C LEU A 104 -22.20 -20.77 5.22
N GLU A 105 -23.00 -20.97 4.18
CA GLU A 105 -22.57 -21.61 2.93
C GLU A 105 -21.52 -20.79 2.19
N PHE A 106 -21.71 -19.47 2.11
CA PHE A 106 -20.71 -18.56 1.56
C PHE A 106 -19.38 -18.62 2.33
N MET A 107 -19.44 -18.70 3.66
CA MET A 107 -18.23 -18.85 4.49
C MET A 107 -17.53 -20.18 4.27
N ASN A 108 -18.27 -21.29 4.16
CA ASN A 108 -17.68 -22.60 3.93
C ASN A 108 -16.98 -22.68 2.57
N LYS A 109 -17.51 -22.01 1.53
CA LYS A 109 -16.84 -21.83 0.23
C LYS A 109 -15.49 -21.07 0.33
N HIS A 110 -15.29 -20.28 1.39
CA HIS A 110 -14.04 -19.58 1.70
C HIS A 110 -13.19 -20.32 2.76
N GLY A 111 -13.53 -21.57 3.12
CA GLY A 111 -12.82 -22.35 4.14
C GLY A 111 -13.08 -21.90 5.58
N LEU A 112 -14.11 -21.08 5.82
CA LEU A 112 -14.45 -20.54 7.13
C LEU A 112 -15.61 -21.29 7.81
N VAL A 113 -15.57 -21.29 9.14
CA VAL A 113 -16.58 -21.83 10.07
C VAL A 113 -16.72 -20.81 11.20
N HIS A 114 -17.96 -20.42 11.50
CA HIS A 114 -18.29 -19.27 12.34
C HIS A 114 -17.95 -19.51 13.81
N ARG A 115 -18.27 -20.71 14.34
CA ARG A 115 -18.00 -21.20 15.71
C ARG A 115 -18.49 -20.34 16.89
N ALA A 116 -19.07 -19.19 16.62
CA ALA A 116 -19.55 -18.17 17.55
C ALA A 116 -21.00 -17.72 17.21
N LEU A 117 -21.76 -18.53 16.47
CA LEU A 117 -23.14 -18.22 16.10
C LEU A 117 -24.04 -18.27 17.36
N ASN A 118 -24.72 -17.15 17.67
CA ASN A 118 -25.70 -17.02 18.73
C ASN A 118 -26.70 -15.89 18.40
N ALA A 119 -27.76 -15.71 19.20
CA ALA A 119 -28.79 -14.71 18.93
C ALA A 119 -28.34 -13.23 19.02
N HIS A 120 -27.20 -12.92 19.65
CA HIS A 120 -26.62 -11.55 19.63
C HIS A 120 -25.79 -11.32 18.36
N ASN A 121 -25.08 -12.34 17.88
CA ASN A 121 -24.21 -12.25 16.70
C ASN A 121 -24.98 -12.42 15.37
N VAL A 122 -26.28 -12.71 15.43
CA VAL A 122 -27.22 -12.50 14.32
C VAL A 122 -27.83 -11.10 14.48
N LEU A 123 -27.28 -10.13 13.74
CA LEU A 123 -27.78 -8.76 13.67
C LEU A 123 -28.84 -8.62 12.55
N MET A 124 -29.58 -7.52 12.56
CA MET A 124 -30.59 -7.20 11.53
C MET A 124 -30.43 -5.76 11.03
N ASP A 125 -30.56 -5.57 9.72
CA ASP A 125 -30.64 -4.25 9.10
C ASP A 125 -32.03 -3.61 9.28
N CYS A 126 -32.20 -2.35 8.87
CA CYS A 126 -33.47 -1.61 9.00
C CYS A 126 -34.64 -2.23 8.21
N LYS A 127 -34.36 -3.15 7.28
CA LYS A 127 -35.33 -3.92 6.49
C LYS A 127 -35.60 -5.30 7.09
N GLY A 128 -34.92 -5.66 8.18
CA GLY A 128 -35.08 -6.92 8.91
C GLY A 128 -34.34 -8.11 8.28
N ASN A 129 -33.33 -7.88 7.43
CA ASN A 129 -32.47 -8.92 6.86
C ASN A 129 -31.35 -9.31 7.84
N VAL A 130 -31.00 -10.59 7.88
CA VAL A 130 -29.89 -11.11 8.71
C VAL A 130 -28.51 -10.62 8.26
N LYS A 131 -27.70 -10.25 9.26
CA LYS A 131 -26.28 -9.89 9.17
C LYS A 131 -25.49 -10.66 10.25
N LEU A 132 -24.66 -11.62 9.85
CA LEU A 132 -23.81 -12.39 10.77
C LEU A 132 -22.56 -11.60 11.17
N ALA A 133 -22.39 -11.39 12.47
CA ALA A 133 -21.25 -10.70 13.09
C ALA A 133 -20.24 -11.70 13.70
N LYS A 134 -19.00 -11.23 13.93
CA LYS A 134 -17.89 -12.00 14.54
C LYS A 134 -17.50 -13.31 13.85
N PHE A 135 -17.97 -13.56 12.63
CA PHE A 135 -17.83 -14.85 11.95
C PHE A 135 -16.38 -15.27 11.65
N GLY A 136 -15.46 -14.32 11.51
CA GLY A 136 -14.04 -14.57 11.24
C GLY A 136 -13.20 -14.79 12.50
N PHE A 137 -13.80 -14.71 13.69
CA PHE A 137 -13.07 -14.73 14.96
C PHE A 137 -12.29 -16.03 15.17
N TYR A 138 -12.92 -17.19 14.98
CA TYR A 138 -12.28 -18.51 15.07
C TYR A 138 -11.13 -18.70 14.07
N HIS A 139 -11.18 -18.05 12.90
CA HIS A 139 -10.10 -18.11 11.90
C HIS A 139 -8.93 -17.18 12.26
N MET A 140 -9.20 -15.96 12.72
CA MET A 140 -8.14 -14.98 12.99
C MET A 140 -7.25 -15.42 14.15
N THR A 141 -7.81 -16.07 15.18
CA THR A 141 -7.12 -16.58 16.39
C THR A 141 -6.54 -17.99 16.24
N ASP A 142 -6.26 -18.42 15.01
CA ASP A 142 -5.76 -19.77 14.67
C ASP A 142 -6.53 -20.91 15.36
N HIS A 143 -7.84 -20.94 15.14
CA HIS A 143 -8.77 -21.94 15.73
C HIS A 143 -8.80 -21.96 17.27
N GLY A 144 -8.24 -20.93 17.92
CA GLY A 144 -8.15 -20.78 19.36
C GLY A 144 -6.71 -20.85 19.91
N ALA A 145 -5.73 -21.28 19.12
CA ALA A 145 -4.35 -21.45 19.59
C ALA A 145 -3.63 -20.13 19.95
N ASP A 146 -4.01 -19.02 19.32
CA ASP A 146 -3.40 -17.70 19.56
C ASP A 146 -4.11 -16.88 20.66
N VAL A 147 -4.99 -17.48 21.49
CA VAL A 147 -5.73 -16.82 22.59
C VAL A 147 -5.88 -17.68 23.86
N ASP A 148 -6.03 -17.05 25.02
CA ASP A 148 -6.10 -17.73 26.34
C ASP A 148 -7.52 -18.04 26.85
N PHE A 149 -8.54 -17.98 25.97
CA PHE A 149 -9.95 -18.17 26.31
C PHE A 149 -10.68 -19.09 25.31
N PRO A 150 -11.72 -19.84 25.73
CA PRO A 150 -12.46 -20.72 24.83
C PRO A 150 -13.30 -19.93 23.83
N ILE A 151 -13.30 -20.38 22.57
CA ILE A 151 -14.08 -19.72 21.49
C ILE A 151 -15.45 -20.36 21.33
N GLY A 152 -16.48 -19.51 21.28
CA GLY A 152 -17.88 -19.89 21.17
C GLY A 152 -18.59 -19.96 22.53
N TYR A 153 -19.89 -20.21 22.49
CA TYR A 153 -20.77 -20.05 23.64
C TYR A 153 -21.34 -21.40 24.07
N PRO A 154 -21.09 -21.90 25.30
CA PRO A 154 -21.43 -23.26 25.71
C PRO A 154 -22.87 -23.71 25.43
N SER A 155 -23.85 -22.80 25.48
CA SER A 155 -25.26 -23.10 25.16
C SER A 155 -25.53 -23.48 23.70
N TYR A 156 -24.66 -23.10 22.75
CA TYR A 156 -24.83 -23.30 21.30
C TYR A 156 -23.79 -24.26 20.70
N LEU A 157 -22.76 -24.68 21.47
CA LEU A 157 -21.72 -25.57 20.96
C LEU A 157 -22.27 -26.93 20.54
N ALA A 158 -21.76 -27.44 19.42
CA ALA A 158 -22.07 -28.78 18.95
C ALA A 158 -21.46 -29.86 19.87
N PRO A 159 -22.09 -31.04 20.04
CA PRO A 159 -21.60 -32.08 20.94
C PRO A 159 -20.19 -32.56 20.62
N GLU A 160 -19.83 -32.63 19.34
CA GLU A 160 -18.46 -32.98 18.91
C GLU A 160 -17.42 -31.90 19.28
N VAL A 161 -17.83 -30.62 19.33
CA VAL A 161 -16.96 -29.50 19.75
C VAL A 161 -16.79 -29.48 21.27
N ILE A 162 -17.84 -29.84 22.02
CA ILE A 162 -17.77 -30.04 23.47
C ILE A 162 -16.83 -31.22 23.80
N ALA A 163 -16.92 -32.32 23.05
CA ALA A 163 -16.09 -33.50 23.24
C ALA A 163 -14.61 -33.29 22.87
N GLN A 164 -14.29 -32.30 22.03
CA GLN A 164 -12.91 -31.89 21.74
C GLN A 164 -12.23 -31.15 22.92
N GLY A 165 -13.00 -30.66 23.90
CA GLY A 165 -12.47 -29.92 25.05
C GLY A 165 -11.95 -28.52 24.70
N SER A 166 -11.04 -27.99 25.53
CA SER A 166 -10.32 -26.74 25.26
C SER A 166 -8.85 -27.07 25.04
N PHE A 167 -8.36 -26.90 23.81
CA PHE A 167 -6.97 -27.15 23.45
C PHE A 167 -6.09 -25.93 23.76
N HIS A 168 -4.90 -26.18 24.33
CA HIS A 168 -3.83 -25.21 24.49
C HIS A 168 -2.55 -25.77 23.84
N PRO A 169 -1.79 -25.02 23.02
CA PRO A 169 -0.54 -25.49 22.41
C PRO A 169 0.57 -25.86 23.42
N THR A 170 0.39 -25.53 24.69
CA THR A 170 1.32 -25.83 25.80
C THR A 170 0.83 -26.96 26.71
N ASP A 171 -0.26 -27.65 26.36
CA ASP A 171 -0.80 -28.76 27.16
C ASP A 171 -0.06 -30.07 26.82
N PRO A 172 0.71 -30.66 27.75
CA PRO A 172 1.50 -31.87 27.50
C PRO A 172 0.65 -33.15 27.41
N SER A 173 -0.68 -33.07 27.51
CA SER A 173 -1.58 -34.22 27.33
C SER A 173 -1.98 -34.50 25.88
N HIS A 174 -1.58 -33.63 24.93
CA HIS A 174 -1.92 -33.75 23.51
C HIS A 174 -0.67 -33.79 22.60
N ASP A 175 -0.32 -34.99 22.11
CA ASP A 175 0.79 -35.17 21.14
C ASP A 175 0.54 -34.47 19.78
N GLU A 176 -0.73 -34.34 19.37
CA GLU A 176 -1.14 -33.63 18.15
C GLU A 176 -2.31 -32.67 18.44
N ALA A 177 -2.32 -31.53 17.73
CA ALA A 177 -3.42 -30.57 17.82
C ALA A 177 -4.72 -31.13 17.21
N PRO A 178 -5.89 -30.96 17.85
CA PRO A 178 -7.14 -31.50 17.36
C PRO A 178 -7.55 -30.84 16.03
N PRO A 179 -8.21 -31.58 15.11
CA PRO A 179 -8.62 -31.04 13.82
C PRO A 179 -9.64 -29.90 13.99
N PRO A 180 -9.55 -28.82 13.18
CA PRO A 180 -10.41 -27.65 13.31
C PRO A 180 -11.89 -28.02 13.11
N SER A 181 -12.77 -27.33 13.83
CA SER A 181 -14.21 -27.60 13.79
C SER A 181 -14.77 -27.38 12.38
N GLY A 182 -15.44 -28.40 11.83
CA GLY A 182 -16.01 -28.34 10.47
C GLY A 182 -17.36 -27.61 10.37
N PRO A 183 -17.81 -27.26 9.15
CA PRO A 183 -19.05 -26.51 8.87
C PRO A 183 -20.32 -26.99 9.60
N LYS A 184 -20.42 -28.30 9.86
CA LYS A 184 -21.59 -28.90 10.51
C LYS A 184 -21.75 -28.48 11.97
N ALA A 185 -20.71 -27.94 12.62
CA ALA A 185 -20.81 -27.36 13.96
C ALA A 185 -21.69 -26.10 13.98
N ASP A 186 -21.63 -25.26 12.94
CA ASP A 186 -22.47 -24.07 12.81
C ASP A 186 -23.94 -24.44 12.55
N VAL A 187 -24.19 -25.54 11.83
CA VAL A 187 -25.55 -26.09 11.60
C VAL A 187 -26.21 -26.50 12.91
N TRP A 188 -25.46 -27.04 13.88
CA TRP A 188 -26.00 -27.30 15.23
C TRP A 188 -26.29 -26.00 15.98
N SER A 189 -25.36 -25.03 15.93
CA SER A 189 -25.53 -23.71 16.55
C SER A 189 -26.79 -23.00 16.03
N LEU A 190 -27.05 -23.10 14.72
CA LEU A 190 -28.28 -22.67 14.07
C LEU A 190 -29.50 -23.41 14.59
N GLY A 191 -29.45 -24.75 14.70
CA GLY A 191 -30.55 -25.54 15.26
C GLY A 191 -30.96 -25.11 16.68
N VAL A 192 -29.99 -24.80 17.54
CA VAL A 192 -30.25 -24.26 18.88
C VAL A 192 -30.88 -22.86 18.80
N LEU A 193 -30.32 -21.97 17.98
CA LEU A 193 -30.81 -20.60 17.78
C LEU A 193 -32.26 -20.57 17.24
N LEU A 194 -32.59 -21.39 16.25
CA LEU A 194 -33.94 -21.52 15.71
C LEU A 194 -34.92 -22.08 16.76
N PHE A 195 -34.47 -23.01 17.61
CA PHE A 195 -35.31 -23.53 18.69
C PHE A 195 -35.55 -22.49 19.80
N GLU A 196 -34.58 -21.63 20.13
CA GLU A 196 -34.79 -20.47 21.02
C GLU A 196 -35.75 -19.43 20.44
N LEU A 197 -35.72 -19.18 19.12
CA LEU A 197 -36.72 -18.34 18.44
C LEU A 197 -38.13 -18.93 18.55
N CYS A 198 -38.28 -20.21 18.23
CA CYS A 198 -39.57 -20.90 18.31
C CYS A 198 -40.13 -20.93 19.74
N ALA A 199 -39.26 -21.07 20.74
CA ALA A 199 -39.65 -21.06 22.15
C ALA A 199 -39.94 -19.65 22.72
N GLY A 200 -39.64 -18.58 21.98
CA GLY A 200 -39.77 -17.18 22.43
C GLY A 200 -38.89 -16.83 23.63
N ARG A 201 -37.91 -17.67 23.99
CA ARG A 201 -37.08 -17.54 25.20
C ARG A 201 -35.76 -18.27 25.05
N ARG A 202 -34.74 -17.79 25.76
CA ARG A 202 -33.47 -18.52 25.91
C ARG A 202 -33.69 -19.79 26.71
N LEU A 203 -33.17 -20.92 26.23
CA LEU A 203 -33.41 -22.25 26.80
C LEU A 203 -32.52 -22.53 28.01
N LEU A 204 -31.32 -21.94 28.03
CA LEU A 204 -30.23 -22.27 28.94
C LEU A 204 -29.75 -21.07 29.77
N HIS A 205 -30.65 -20.13 30.04
CA HIS A 205 -30.35 -18.96 30.88
C HIS A 205 -30.40 -19.33 32.37
N ASN A 206 -29.46 -18.80 33.16
CA ASN A 206 -29.31 -19.02 34.61
C ASN A 206 -29.11 -20.47 35.09
N ILE A 207 -28.81 -21.39 34.16
CA ILE A 207 -28.42 -22.79 34.43
C ILE A 207 -26.88 -22.89 34.49
N GLU A 208 -26.32 -23.77 35.33
CA GLU A 208 -24.87 -24.04 35.38
C GLU A 208 -24.32 -24.57 34.05
N ILE A 209 -23.05 -24.30 33.75
CA ILE A 209 -22.38 -24.89 32.57
C ILE A 209 -22.45 -26.43 32.62
N SER A 210 -22.28 -27.03 33.80
CA SER A 210 -22.38 -28.48 34.02
C SER A 210 -23.75 -29.06 33.57
N GLU A 211 -24.82 -28.33 33.82
CA GLU A 211 -26.19 -28.69 33.47
C GLU A 211 -26.57 -28.33 32.04
N ARG A 212 -26.03 -27.24 31.48
CA ARG A 212 -26.17 -26.91 30.05
C ARG A 212 -25.59 -27.99 29.16
N LEU A 213 -24.41 -28.50 29.49
CA LEU A 213 -23.76 -29.59 28.75
C LEU A 213 -24.57 -30.90 28.88
N LYS A 214 -25.08 -31.22 30.08
CA LYS A 214 -26.02 -32.34 30.27
C LYS A 214 -27.30 -32.17 29.46
N PHE A 215 -27.87 -30.97 29.38
CA PHE A 215 -29.05 -30.69 28.56
C PHE A 215 -28.74 -30.93 27.08
N ILE A 216 -27.67 -30.35 26.55
CA ILE A 216 -27.22 -30.55 25.15
C ILE A 216 -27.03 -32.04 24.82
N LEU A 217 -26.43 -32.82 25.72
CA LEU A 217 -26.25 -34.27 25.54
C LEU A 217 -27.57 -35.06 25.62
N THR A 218 -28.48 -34.72 26.53
CA THR A 218 -29.77 -35.42 26.66
C THR A 218 -30.79 -35.03 25.58
N LEU A 219 -30.68 -33.83 25.01
CA LEU A 219 -31.41 -33.36 23.83
C LEU A 219 -31.13 -34.26 22.61
N ALA A 220 -29.91 -34.79 22.52
CA ALA A 220 -29.49 -35.74 21.50
C ALA A 220 -29.95 -37.18 21.75
N GLU A 221 -29.98 -37.65 23.00
CA GLU A 221 -30.38 -39.02 23.34
C GLU A 221 -31.89 -39.25 23.28
N LYS A 222 -32.71 -38.23 23.60
CA LYS A 222 -34.17 -38.36 23.67
C LYS A 222 -34.84 -37.34 22.78
N HIS A 223 -35.55 -37.83 21.75
CA HIS A 223 -36.43 -37.05 20.87
C HIS A 223 -37.69 -36.54 21.60
N HIS A 224 -37.54 -35.82 22.72
CA HIS A 224 -38.61 -35.32 23.59
C HIS A 224 -38.55 -33.79 23.77
N LEU A 225 -38.02 -33.09 22.78
CA LEU A 225 -38.43 -31.71 22.53
C LEU A 225 -39.95 -31.70 22.32
N LYS A 226 -40.68 -30.81 23.01
CA LYS A 226 -42.11 -30.57 22.76
C LYS A 226 -42.31 -29.75 21.48
N LEU A 227 -41.94 -30.33 20.34
CA LEU A 227 -42.07 -29.70 19.02
C LEU A 227 -43.51 -29.68 18.49
N SER A 228 -44.42 -30.44 19.11
CA SER A 228 -45.82 -30.63 18.70
C SER A 228 -46.70 -29.37 18.63
N GLU A 229 -46.18 -28.22 19.08
CA GLU A 229 -46.84 -26.91 19.01
C GLU A 229 -46.31 -26.05 17.83
N LEU A 230 -45.32 -26.56 17.07
CA LEU A 230 -44.70 -25.89 15.93
C LEU A 230 -45.12 -26.53 14.59
N PRO A 231 -45.15 -25.76 13.48
CA PRO A 231 -45.40 -26.32 12.15
C PRO A 231 -44.37 -27.37 11.71
N GLU A 232 -44.84 -28.44 11.08
CA GLU A 232 -44.08 -29.63 10.67
C GLU A 232 -42.79 -29.30 9.89
N ASN A 233 -42.87 -28.31 9.01
CA ASN A 233 -41.75 -27.84 8.19
C ASN A 233 -40.61 -27.22 9.04
N VAL A 234 -40.95 -26.53 10.14
CA VAL A 234 -39.98 -26.03 11.12
C VAL A 234 -39.45 -27.18 12.00
N GLN A 235 -40.32 -28.13 12.41
CA GLN A 235 -39.90 -29.29 13.20
C GLN A 235 -38.84 -30.14 12.48
N GLU A 236 -39.03 -30.41 11.20
CA GLU A 236 -38.11 -31.23 10.39
C GLU A 236 -36.77 -30.52 10.14
N LEU A 237 -36.77 -29.20 9.91
CA LEU A 237 -35.54 -28.40 9.86
C LEU A 237 -34.76 -28.47 11.18
N LEU A 238 -35.47 -28.39 12.33
CA LEU A 238 -34.86 -28.53 13.65
C LEU A 238 -34.29 -29.94 13.87
N ARG A 239 -34.98 -31.01 13.46
CA ARG A 239 -34.45 -32.39 13.52
C ARG A 239 -33.17 -32.55 12.71
N LYS A 240 -33.12 -31.99 11.50
CA LYS A 240 -31.92 -32.00 10.64
C LYS A 240 -30.76 -31.26 11.31
N CYS A 241 -30.98 -30.04 11.80
CA CYS A 241 -29.95 -29.23 12.42
C CYS A 241 -29.41 -29.84 13.73
N LEU A 242 -30.30 -30.33 14.60
CA LEU A 242 -29.97 -30.93 15.90
C LEU A 242 -29.67 -32.44 15.83
N THR A 243 -29.22 -32.93 14.67
CA THR A 243 -28.74 -34.31 14.53
C THR A 243 -27.39 -34.46 15.23
N PHE A 244 -27.34 -35.30 16.27
CA PHE A 244 -26.15 -35.50 17.13
C PHE A 244 -24.88 -35.84 16.35
N LEU A 245 -24.89 -36.92 15.57
CA LEU A 245 -23.72 -37.37 14.82
C LEU A 245 -23.41 -36.41 13.65
N PRO A 246 -22.25 -35.72 13.63
CA PRO A 246 -21.91 -34.79 12.54
C PRO A 246 -21.71 -35.51 11.20
N SER A 247 -21.49 -36.84 11.19
CA SER A 247 -21.53 -37.63 9.96
C SER A 247 -22.93 -37.65 9.30
N LYS A 248 -24.00 -37.61 10.11
CA LYS A 248 -25.41 -37.63 9.64
C LYS A 248 -26.07 -36.26 9.55
N ARG A 249 -25.60 -35.27 10.33
CA ARG A 249 -26.06 -33.86 10.24
C ARG A 249 -25.75 -33.32 8.83
N PRO A 250 -26.64 -32.57 8.16
CA PRO A 250 -26.32 -31.96 6.87
C PRO A 250 -25.35 -30.78 7.00
N THR A 251 -24.76 -30.38 5.88
CA THR A 251 -24.04 -29.11 5.69
C THR A 251 -24.99 -27.95 5.38
N PRO A 252 -24.55 -26.68 5.46
CA PRO A 252 -25.37 -25.54 5.05
C PRO A 252 -25.83 -25.59 3.60
N ALA A 253 -25.00 -26.09 2.67
CA ALA A 253 -25.37 -26.23 1.26
C ALA A 253 -26.46 -27.29 1.04
N GLU A 254 -26.40 -28.42 1.75
CA GLU A 254 -27.45 -29.45 1.71
C GLU A 254 -28.77 -28.93 2.30
N LEU A 255 -28.72 -28.06 3.32
CA LEU A 255 -29.91 -27.42 3.90
C LEU A 255 -30.49 -26.31 3.01
N LEU A 256 -29.69 -25.52 2.30
CA LEU A 256 -30.21 -24.51 1.36
C LEU A 256 -30.99 -25.12 0.19
N GLY A 257 -30.66 -26.36 -0.19
CA GLY A 257 -31.39 -27.15 -1.19
C GLY A 257 -32.63 -27.88 -0.65
N ASP A 258 -32.96 -27.75 0.64
CA ASP A 258 -34.07 -28.48 1.26
C ASP A 258 -35.45 -27.90 0.83
N PRO A 259 -36.43 -28.76 0.48
CA PRO A 259 -37.78 -28.33 0.10
C PRO A 259 -38.48 -27.38 1.09
N VAL A 260 -38.08 -27.38 2.37
CA VAL A 260 -38.57 -26.44 3.40
C VAL A 260 -38.45 -24.96 2.98
N PHE A 261 -37.46 -24.61 2.15
CA PHE A 261 -37.20 -23.24 1.71
C PHE A 261 -37.80 -22.89 0.34
N SER A 262 -38.55 -23.79 -0.29
CA SER A 262 -39.08 -23.61 -1.66
C SER A 262 -39.94 -22.37 -1.88
N GLY A 263 -40.66 -21.89 -0.86
CA GLY A 263 -41.44 -20.63 -0.88
C GLY A 263 -40.66 -19.38 -0.46
N ILE A 264 -39.37 -19.52 -0.14
CA ILE A 264 -38.51 -18.47 0.43
C ILE A 264 -37.32 -18.19 -0.51
N SER A 265 -36.70 -19.22 -1.08
CA SER A 265 -35.57 -19.06 -2.02
C SER A 265 -35.93 -18.26 -3.27
N CYS A 266 -37.19 -18.29 -3.70
CA CYS A 266 -37.72 -17.47 -4.80
C CYS A 266 -37.79 -15.96 -4.49
N GLN A 267 -37.63 -15.55 -3.22
CA GLN A 267 -37.64 -14.15 -2.78
C GLN A 267 -36.25 -13.50 -2.85
N TYR A 268 -35.19 -14.27 -3.12
CA TYR A 268 -33.80 -13.82 -3.05
C TYR A 268 -33.04 -14.07 -4.36
N THR A 269 -32.31 -13.05 -4.81
CA THR A 269 -31.40 -13.15 -5.96
C THR A 269 -30.06 -13.78 -5.53
N PRO A 270 -29.55 -14.82 -6.19
CA PRO A 270 -28.25 -15.42 -5.87
C PRO A 270 -27.11 -14.39 -5.88
N PHE A 271 -26.31 -14.37 -4.82
CA PHE A 271 -25.24 -13.37 -4.68
C PHE A 271 -24.18 -13.49 -5.79
N GLN A 272 -23.99 -12.41 -6.55
CA GLN A 272 -22.91 -12.27 -7.52
C GLN A 272 -21.77 -11.41 -6.94
N LYS A 273 -20.52 -11.87 -7.09
CA LYS A 273 -19.34 -11.12 -6.66
C LYS A 273 -19.07 -9.95 -7.62
N PRO A 274 -18.91 -8.70 -7.13
CA PRO A 274 -18.63 -7.56 -8.00
C PRO A 274 -17.35 -7.71 -8.84
N VAL A 275 -17.40 -7.20 -10.08
CA VAL A 275 -16.27 -7.16 -11.01
C VAL A 275 -15.15 -6.25 -10.47
N SER A 276 -13.90 -6.70 -10.52
CA SER A 276 -12.76 -5.93 -10.01
C SER A 276 -12.33 -4.78 -10.95
N LEU A 277 -11.69 -3.75 -10.40
CA LEU A 277 -11.24 -2.56 -11.16
C LEU A 277 -10.27 -2.88 -12.31
N PHE A 278 -9.47 -3.95 -12.17
CA PHE A 278 -8.53 -4.43 -13.19
C PHE A 278 -8.96 -5.78 -13.80
N SER A 279 -10.27 -6.04 -13.85
CA SER A 279 -10.83 -7.17 -14.61
C SER A 279 -10.78 -6.90 -16.12
N SER A 280 -10.68 -7.96 -16.92
CA SER A 280 -10.92 -7.91 -18.37
C SER A 280 -12.41 -7.79 -18.73
N SER A 281 -13.32 -8.12 -17.81
CA SER A 281 -14.76 -7.97 -18.02
C SER A 281 -15.20 -6.51 -17.92
N LEU A 282 -16.02 -6.05 -18.88
CA LEU A 282 -16.62 -4.73 -18.85
C LEU A 282 -17.50 -4.56 -17.60
N ARG A 283 -17.16 -3.58 -16.74
CA ARG A 283 -17.93 -3.28 -15.51
C ARG A 283 -19.38 -2.87 -15.76
N CYS A 284 -19.68 -2.40 -16.97
CA CYS A 284 -21.02 -2.01 -17.43
C CYS A 284 -21.78 -3.13 -18.17
N ALA A 285 -21.24 -4.35 -18.30
CA ALA A 285 -21.87 -5.43 -19.07
C ALA A 285 -23.26 -5.86 -18.57
N HIS A 286 -23.60 -5.53 -17.31
CA HIS A 286 -24.87 -5.80 -16.65
C HIS A 286 -25.43 -4.53 -15.98
N LEU A 287 -25.11 -3.35 -16.51
CA LEU A 287 -25.66 -2.08 -16.02
C LEU A 287 -27.01 -1.83 -16.70
N GLU A 288 -28.08 -2.21 -16.03
CA GLU A 288 -29.43 -1.76 -16.35
C GLU A 288 -29.63 -0.35 -15.76
N LEU A 289 -30.02 0.60 -16.59
CA LEU A 289 -30.46 1.93 -16.17
C LEU A 289 -31.99 1.90 -16.01
N PRO A 290 -32.57 2.56 -14.97
CA PRO A 290 -34.02 2.73 -14.89
C PRO A 290 -34.58 3.46 -16.12
N ASP A 291 -35.80 3.11 -16.54
CA ASP A 291 -36.49 3.76 -17.66
C ASP A 291 -36.73 5.26 -17.40
N ASP A 292 -36.85 5.66 -16.13
CA ASP A 292 -36.91 7.06 -15.68
C ASP A 292 -35.67 7.39 -14.84
N ILE A 293 -34.80 8.28 -15.35
CA ILE A 293 -33.59 8.71 -14.64
C ILE A 293 -33.92 9.43 -13.32
N SER A 294 -35.14 9.98 -13.16
CA SER A 294 -35.56 10.57 -11.88
C SER A 294 -35.72 9.54 -10.76
N ASP A 295 -35.84 8.23 -11.06
CA ASP A 295 -35.76 7.17 -10.04
C ASP A 295 -34.39 7.14 -9.33
N LEU A 296 -33.32 7.58 -10.01
CA LEU A 296 -31.98 7.73 -9.42
C LEU A 296 -31.82 9.02 -8.61
N CYS A 297 -32.87 9.83 -8.46
CA CYS A 297 -32.88 11.13 -7.80
C CYS A 297 -33.93 11.24 -6.67
N LYS A 298 -34.44 10.10 -6.17
CA LYS A 298 -35.53 10.03 -5.18
C LYS A 298 -35.09 9.94 -3.72
N ASP A 299 -33.78 9.84 -3.44
CA ASP A 299 -33.25 9.82 -2.09
C ASP A 299 -33.18 11.27 -1.54
N GLU A 300 -34.18 11.69 -0.77
CA GLU A 300 -34.26 13.02 -0.13
C GLU A 300 -33.40 13.15 1.15
N ASP A 301 -32.79 12.06 1.62
CA ASP A 301 -31.94 12.05 2.81
C ASP A 301 -30.53 12.61 2.51
N GLU A 302 -30.20 13.78 3.06
CA GLU A 302 -28.92 14.49 2.87
C GLU A 302 -27.66 13.78 3.45
N ASP A 303 -27.77 12.52 3.89
CA ASP A 303 -26.65 11.78 4.48
C ASP A 303 -25.70 11.18 3.43
N TYR A 304 -24.94 12.04 2.75
CA TYR A 304 -23.95 11.63 1.74
C TYR A 304 -22.85 10.70 2.28
N LEU A 305 -22.65 10.61 3.60
CA LEU A 305 -21.73 9.63 4.21
C LEU A 305 -22.29 8.20 4.20
N SER A 306 -23.61 8.04 4.18
CA SER A 306 -24.24 6.71 4.11
C SER A 306 -23.88 5.98 2.81
N GLU A 307 -23.78 6.68 1.68
CA GLU A 307 -23.38 6.09 0.39
C GLU A 307 -21.85 5.99 0.18
N ARG A 308 -21.03 6.43 1.15
CA ARG A 308 -19.57 6.19 1.13
C ARG A 308 -19.22 4.80 1.66
N ALA A 309 -18.09 4.26 1.21
CA ALA A 309 -17.70 2.91 1.60
C ALA A 309 -17.40 2.82 3.11
N ILE A 310 -17.81 1.75 3.79
CA ILE A 310 -17.64 1.64 5.26
C ILE A 310 -16.17 1.76 5.71
N ASP A 311 -15.22 1.26 4.92
CA ASP A 311 -13.78 1.37 5.15
C ASP A 311 -13.23 2.78 4.88
N GLU A 312 -13.84 3.53 3.96
CA GLU A 312 -13.58 4.94 3.71
C GLU A 312 -14.14 5.82 4.85
N VAL A 313 -15.36 5.55 5.31
CA VAL A 313 -15.96 6.23 6.48
C VAL A 313 -15.11 6.02 7.73
N TYR A 314 -14.62 4.80 7.97
CA TYR A 314 -13.69 4.52 9.07
C TYR A 314 -12.33 5.24 8.91
N HIS A 315 -11.76 5.27 7.70
CA HIS A 315 -10.52 6.03 7.45
C HIS A 315 -10.70 7.52 7.76
N LEU A 316 -11.79 8.12 7.28
CA LEU A 316 -12.13 9.52 7.56
C LEU A 316 -12.46 9.76 9.05
N TRP A 317 -13.07 8.79 9.73
CA TRP A 317 -13.33 8.84 11.18
C TRP A 317 -12.04 8.90 12.00
N CYS A 318 -11.01 8.11 11.64
CA CYS A 318 -9.68 8.22 12.24
C CYS A 318 -9.07 9.62 12.00
N LEU A 319 -9.15 10.15 10.78
CA LEU A 319 -8.69 11.52 10.47
C LEU A 319 -9.47 12.60 11.22
N ALA A 320 -10.74 12.35 11.53
CA ALA A 320 -11.60 13.25 12.32
C ALA A 320 -11.20 13.35 13.81
N GLY A 321 -10.30 12.48 14.28
CA GLY A 321 -9.88 12.38 15.68
C GLY A 321 -10.44 11.17 16.43
N GLY A 322 -11.01 10.20 15.71
CA GLY A 322 -11.44 8.91 16.25
C GLY A 322 -10.27 8.10 16.79
N ASP A 323 -10.44 7.55 17.99
CA ASP A 323 -9.43 6.76 18.72
C ASP A 323 -10.13 5.55 19.36
N LEU A 324 -9.69 4.34 18.99
CA LEU A 324 -10.29 3.09 19.43
C LEU A 324 -9.99 2.73 20.89
N GLU A 325 -8.78 3.01 21.40
CA GLU A 325 -8.48 2.78 22.82
C GLU A 325 -9.31 3.75 23.66
N LYS A 326 -9.45 5.01 23.22
CA LYS A 326 -10.23 6.05 23.90
C LYS A 326 -11.73 5.78 23.90
N GLU A 327 -12.36 5.45 22.76
CA GLU A 327 -13.80 5.17 22.72
C GLU A 327 -14.18 3.94 23.55
N LEU A 328 -13.37 2.87 23.53
CA LEU A 328 -13.60 1.71 24.39
C LEU A 328 -13.32 2.00 25.88
N THR A 329 -12.45 2.97 26.20
CA THR A 329 -12.26 3.46 27.58
C THR A 329 -13.46 4.31 28.03
N ASN A 330 -13.96 5.21 27.18
CA ASN A 330 -15.16 6.04 27.41
C ASN A 330 -16.43 5.19 27.64
N LYS A 331 -16.43 3.93 27.18
CA LYS A 331 -17.52 2.96 27.27
C LYS A 331 -17.28 1.88 28.34
N GLU A 332 -16.27 2.08 29.19
CA GLU A 332 -15.88 1.19 30.30
C GLU A 332 -15.49 -0.25 29.91
N ILE A 333 -15.22 -0.51 28.62
CA ILE A 333 -14.74 -1.79 28.07
C ILE A 333 -13.22 -1.95 28.33
N ILE A 334 -12.46 -0.87 28.15
CA ILE A 334 -11.03 -0.84 28.51
C ILE A 334 -10.90 -0.21 29.90
N GLN A 335 -10.81 -1.06 30.92
CA GLN A 335 -10.62 -0.65 32.31
C GLN A 335 -9.15 -0.79 32.73
N SER A 336 -8.49 0.34 33.01
CA SER A 336 -7.16 0.34 33.61
C SER A 336 -7.25 0.18 35.14
N LYS A 337 -7.16 -1.06 35.64
CA LYS A 337 -6.95 -1.29 37.08
C LYS A 337 -5.64 -0.62 37.51
N PRO A 338 -5.59 0.14 38.63
CA PRO A 338 -4.36 0.73 39.13
C PRO A 338 -3.28 -0.34 39.37
N PRO A 339 -1.98 -0.07 39.14
CA PRO A 339 -0.91 -1.07 39.37
C PRO A 339 -0.87 -1.62 40.80
N ILE A 340 -1.25 -0.81 41.80
CA ILE A 340 -1.37 -1.24 43.21
C ILE A 340 -2.51 -2.25 43.45
N CYS A 341 -3.48 -2.35 42.53
CA CYS A 341 -4.56 -3.33 42.54
C CYS A 341 -4.23 -4.61 41.75
N THR A 342 -3.08 -4.67 41.07
CA THR A 342 -2.61 -5.83 40.32
C THR A 342 -1.34 -6.36 40.97
N LEU A 343 -1.47 -7.35 41.86
CA LEU A 343 -0.32 -8.06 42.42
C LEU A 343 0.48 -8.71 41.28
N SER A 344 1.76 -8.35 41.16
CA SER A 344 2.72 -9.05 40.31
C SER A 344 2.75 -10.54 40.64
N ASN A 345 2.98 -11.39 39.64
CA ASN A 345 3.37 -12.77 39.91
C ASN A 345 4.80 -12.77 40.44
N PHE A 346 4.96 -13.12 41.70
CA PHE A 346 6.23 -13.50 42.31
C PHE A 346 6.46 -15.00 42.06
N VAL A 347 7.71 -15.41 41.87
CA VAL A 347 8.11 -16.83 41.84
C VAL A 347 9.03 -17.05 43.03
N MET A 348 8.76 -18.09 43.82
CA MET A 348 9.53 -18.46 45.00
C MET A 348 10.69 -19.40 44.61
N GLU A 349 11.66 -19.60 45.52
CA GLU A 349 12.87 -20.42 45.23
C GLU A 349 12.57 -21.92 45.02
N ASP A 350 11.39 -22.38 45.43
CA ASP A 350 10.83 -23.71 45.16
C ASP A 350 10.12 -23.83 43.79
N GLY A 351 9.93 -22.71 43.09
CA GLY A 351 9.23 -22.63 41.81
C GLY A 351 7.71 -22.37 41.92
N GLU A 352 7.13 -22.27 43.12
CA GLU A 352 5.73 -21.85 43.25
C GLU A 352 5.55 -20.38 42.84
N SER A 353 4.40 -20.06 42.22
CA SER A 353 4.10 -18.69 41.77
C SER A 353 2.90 -18.10 42.51
N PHE A 354 3.11 -16.91 43.07
CA PHE A 354 2.15 -16.21 43.94
C PHE A 354 1.79 -14.85 43.33
N GLY A 355 0.50 -14.62 43.09
CA GLY A 355 -0.03 -13.38 42.51
C GLY A 355 -1.52 -13.54 42.17
N GLN A 356 -2.13 -12.50 41.60
CA GLN A 356 -3.42 -12.70 40.93
C GLN A 356 -3.17 -13.31 39.54
N GLY A 357 -3.42 -14.61 39.40
CA GLY A 357 -3.54 -15.22 38.08
C GLY A 357 -4.51 -14.42 37.22
N ARG A 358 -4.13 -14.09 35.98
CA ARG A 358 -4.97 -13.30 35.07
C ARG A 358 -6.35 -13.94 34.96
N ASP A 359 -7.36 -13.27 35.52
CA ASP A 359 -8.74 -13.68 35.38
C ASP A 359 -9.10 -13.65 33.88
N ARG A 360 -9.30 -14.85 33.33
CA ARG A 360 -9.50 -15.07 31.89
C ARG A 360 -10.77 -14.42 31.36
N SER A 361 -11.71 -14.04 32.24
CA SER A 361 -12.92 -13.30 31.83
C SER A 361 -12.62 -11.91 31.26
N PHE A 362 -11.51 -11.27 31.66
CA PHE A 362 -11.09 -9.97 31.10
C PHE A 362 -10.29 -10.08 29.79
N LEU A 363 -10.03 -11.29 29.29
CA LEU A 363 -9.23 -11.50 28.07
C LEU A 363 -10.06 -11.42 26.78
N LEU A 364 -11.39 -11.55 26.89
CA LEU A 364 -12.36 -11.31 25.83
C LEU A 364 -13.52 -10.52 26.42
N ASP A 365 -13.68 -9.26 26.00
CA ASP A 365 -14.98 -8.59 26.15
C ASP A 365 -15.78 -8.85 24.88
N ASP A 366 -16.90 -9.56 25.02
CA ASP A 366 -17.77 -9.91 23.90
C ASP A 366 -18.71 -8.75 23.50
N THR A 367 -18.70 -7.63 24.24
CA THR A 367 -19.46 -6.43 23.93
C THR A 367 -18.93 -5.78 22.65
N THR A 368 -19.83 -5.50 21.71
CA THR A 368 -19.54 -4.67 20.53
C THR A 368 -20.09 -3.27 20.78
N VAL A 369 -19.26 -2.25 20.54
CA VAL A 369 -19.53 -0.85 20.80
C VAL A 369 -19.64 -0.10 19.49
N THR A 370 -20.75 0.61 19.27
CA THR A 370 -20.88 1.60 18.19
C THR A 370 -19.92 2.77 18.43
N LEU A 371 -19.05 3.03 17.44
CA LEU A 371 -18.19 4.21 17.38
C LEU A 371 -19.00 5.43 16.91
N SER A 372 -18.85 6.57 17.59
CA SER A 372 -19.61 7.77 17.23
C SER A 372 -19.08 8.44 15.95
N LEU A 373 -19.94 8.57 14.93
CA LEU A 373 -19.66 9.35 13.73
C LEU A 373 -19.85 10.88 13.93
N CYS A 374 -20.28 11.35 15.10
CA CYS A 374 -20.62 12.75 15.33
C CYS A 374 -19.44 13.71 15.08
N GLN A 375 -18.21 13.32 15.42
CA GLN A 375 -17.01 14.15 15.15
C GLN A 375 -16.72 14.27 13.65
N LEU A 376 -16.89 13.18 12.89
CA LEU A 376 -16.73 13.19 11.43
C LEU A 376 -17.81 14.03 10.76
N ARG A 377 -19.09 13.84 11.13
CA ARG A 377 -20.21 14.65 10.64
C ARG A 377 -20.00 16.14 10.94
N ASN A 378 -19.54 16.49 12.14
CA ASN A 378 -19.27 17.88 12.53
C ASN A 378 -18.09 18.51 11.76
N ARG A 379 -17.12 17.74 11.26
CA ARG A 379 -16.07 18.25 10.36
C ARG A 379 -16.53 18.40 8.91
N LEU A 380 -17.47 17.58 8.45
CA LEU A 380 -17.93 17.56 7.06
C LEU A 380 -19.25 18.32 6.82
N LYS A 381 -19.85 18.90 7.86
CA LYS A 381 -21.14 19.62 7.80
C LYS A 381 -21.19 20.78 6.79
N ASP A 382 -20.05 21.39 6.46
CA ASP A 382 -19.95 22.55 5.55
C ASP A 382 -19.56 22.13 4.11
N VAL A 383 -19.38 20.82 3.88
CA VAL A 383 -19.01 20.24 2.57
C VAL A 383 -20.26 20.04 1.72
N ALA A 384 -20.34 20.75 0.61
CA ALA A 384 -21.48 20.72 -0.32
C ALA A 384 -21.60 19.36 -1.04
N GLY A 385 -22.83 18.96 -1.40
CA GLY A 385 -23.13 17.65 -2.00
C GLY A 385 -22.39 17.39 -3.32
N GLU A 386 -22.09 18.43 -4.09
CA GLU A 386 -21.31 18.35 -5.33
C GLU A 386 -19.89 17.80 -5.11
N ALA A 387 -19.31 18.00 -3.92
CA ALA A 387 -18.01 17.45 -3.54
C ALA A 387 -18.06 15.92 -3.34
N TYR A 388 -19.23 15.36 -3.03
CA TYR A 388 -19.45 13.91 -2.98
C TYR A 388 -19.66 13.30 -4.38
N TYR A 389 -20.09 14.10 -5.35
CA TYR A 389 -20.42 13.66 -6.72
C TYR A 389 -19.72 14.45 -7.85
N PRO A 390 -18.38 14.68 -7.80
CA PRO A 390 -17.68 15.55 -8.74
C PRO A 390 -17.71 15.05 -10.20
N LEU A 391 -18.02 15.95 -11.13
CA LEU A 391 -18.00 15.67 -12.57
C LEU A 391 -16.57 15.53 -13.10
N LEU A 392 -16.34 14.55 -13.98
CA LEU A 392 -15.00 14.23 -14.54
C LEU A 392 -14.73 14.86 -15.92
N GLU A 393 -15.65 15.67 -16.44
CA GLU A 393 -15.66 16.12 -17.85
C GLU A 393 -15.88 17.63 -18.02
N ASP A 394 -15.99 18.39 -16.93
CA ASP A 394 -15.97 19.86 -17.00
C ASP A 394 -14.52 20.34 -17.16
N GLU A 395 -14.24 21.15 -18.19
CA GLU A 395 -12.89 21.67 -18.45
C GLU A 395 -12.48 22.78 -17.46
N GLN A 396 -13.41 23.24 -16.61
CA GLN A 396 -13.16 24.13 -15.47
C GLN A 396 -12.35 23.41 -14.38
N SER A 397 -11.06 23.25 -14.67
CA SER A 397 -10.12 22.35 -13.97
C SER A 397 -9.59 22.89 -12.64
N SER A 398 -10.50 23.24 -11.74
CA SER A 398 -10.29 23.40 -10.30
C SER A 398 -10.99 22.27 -9.52
N LEU A 399 -10.61 22.08 -8.25
CA LEU A 399 -11.39 21.24 -7.32
C LEU A 399 -12.84 21.78 -7.20
N PRO A 400 -13.84 20.92 -6.89
CA PRO A 400 -15.23 21.36 -6.73
C PRO A 400 -15.36 22.55 -5.77
N GLN A 401 -16.15 23.55 -6.15
CA GLN A 401 -16.29 24.78 -5.38
C GLN A 401 -17.26 24.59 -4.21
N SER A 402 -16.73 24.05 -3.10
CA SER A 402 -17.37 24.17 -1.79
C SER A 402 -17.38 25.62 -1.32
N ASN A 403 -18.24 25.94 -0.34
CA ASN A 403 -18.19 27.24 0.34
C ASN A 403 -16.87 27.44 1.13
N SER A 404 -16.17 26.35 1.45
CA SER A 404 -14.80 26.29 2.00
C SER A 404 -13.68 26.39 0.94
N SER A 405 -13.99 26.64 -0.35
CA SER A 405 -13.02 26.57 -1.46
C SER A 405 -11.73 27.38 -1.28
N ASN A 406 -11.79 28.53 -0.60
CA ASN A 406 -10.59 29.30 -0.23
C ASN A 406 -9.65 28.50 0.70
N GLU A 407 -10.19 27.81 1.70
CA GLU A 407 -9.41 26.99 2.65
C GLU A 407 -8.89 25.71 1.97
N LEU A 408 -9.72 25.02 1.18
CA LEU A 408 -9.28 23.84 0.43
C LEU A 408 -8.13 24.19 -0.55
N SER A 409 -8.21 25.34 -1.23
CA SER A 409 -7.14 25.82 -2.12
C SER A 409 -5.85 26.20 -1.37
N ALA A 410 -5.96 26.65 -0.12
CA ALA A 410 -4.81 26.85 0.75
C ALA A 410 -4.22 25.51 1.21
N THR A 411 -5.05 24.54 1.60
CA THR A 411 -4.62 23.20 2.03
C THR A 411 -3.83 22.45 0.95
N VAL A 412 -4.16 22.62 -0.35
CA VAL A 412 -3.35 22.11 -1.48
C VAL A 412 -1.88 22.56 -1.40
N THR A 413 -1.61 23.75 -0.87
CA THR A 413 -0.24 24.31 -0.78
C THR A 413 0.54 23.87 0.46
N LEU A 414 -0.09 23.16 1.40
CA LEU A 414 0.53 22.72 2.64
C LEU A 414 1.43 21.48 2.45
N PRO A 415 2.39 21.26 3.37
CA PRO A 415 3.17 20.01 3.47
C PRO A 415 2.30 18.75 3.37
N LEU A 416 2.81 17.72 2.70
CA LEU A 416 2.03 16.52 2.36
C LEU A 416 1.51 15.80 3.62
N ILE A 417 2.30 15.80 4.69
CA ILE A 417 1.92 15.23 6.00
C ILE A 417 0.74 15.94 6.68
N ILE A 418 0.45 17.21 6.31
CA ILE A 418 -0.74 17.93 6.77
C ILE A 418 -1.92 17.57 5.87
N ARG A 419 -1.73 17.56 4.54
CA ARG A 419 -2.75 17.13 3.57
C ARG A 419 -3.24 15.70 3.79
N GLU A 420 -2.37 14.76 4.16
CA GLU A 420 -2.74 13.39 4.53
C GLU A 420 -3.49 13.27 5.87
N ARG A 421 -3.58 14.35 6.66
CA ARG A 421 -4.29 14.39 7.96
C ARG A 421 -5.58 15.22 7.94
N ASP A 422 -5.78 16.03 6.90
CA ASP A 422 -6.97 16.86 6.73
C ASP A 422 -8.18 16.01 6.26
N THR A 423 -9.30 16.10 6.97
CA THR A 423 -10.46 15.22 6.75
C THR A 423 -11.27 15.59 5.50
N GLU A 424 -11.44 16.88 5.23
CA GLU A 424 -12.19 17.36 4.06
C GLU A 424 -11.37 17.16 2.78
N TYR A 425 -10.07 17.49 2.85
CA TYR A 425 -9.15 17.28 1.74
C TYR A 425 -9.04 15.80 1.36
N GLN A 426 -8.88 14.90 2.35
CA GLN A 426 -8.83 13.46 2.05
C GLN A 426 -10.16 12.93 1.50
N LEU A 427 -11.33 13.35 2.01
CA LEU A 427 -12.63 13.01 1.42
C LEU A 427 -12.66 13.35 -0.08
N ILE A 428 -12.41 14.62 -0.42
CA ILE A 428 -12.52 15.11 -1.80
C ILE A 428 -11.53 14.39 -2.73
N ARG A 429 -10.29 14.17 -2.27
CA ARG A 429 -9.28 13.46 -3.08
C ARG A 429 -9.57 11.97 -3.21
N ILE A 430 -10.08 11.29 -2.17
CA ILE A 430 -10.48 9.87 -2.25
C ILE A 430 -11.63 9.70 -3.24
N ILE A 431 -12.65 10.56 -3.20
CA ILE A 431 -13.80 10.52 -4.12
C ILE A 431 -13.34 10.75 -5.57
N LEU A 432 -12.46 11.73 -5.81
CA LEU A 432 -11.88 11.98 -7.12
C LEU A 432 -11.12 10.76 -7.65
N PHE A 433 -10.24 10.15 -6.86
CA PHE A 433 -9.49 8.97 -7.27
C PHE A 433 -10.38 7.74 -7.47
N ASP A 434 -11.40 7.50 -6.64
CA ASP A 434 -12.38 6.41 -6.83
C ASP A 434 -13.10 6.55 -8.18
N ARG A 435 -13.58 7.75 -8.53
CA ARG A 435 -14.23 7.99 -9.83
C ARG A 435 -13.24 7.85 -11.00
N LEU A 436 -12.01 8.34 -10.88
CA LEU A 436 -10.98 8.20 -11.91
C LEU A 436 -10.56 6.74 -12.13
N LEU A 437 -10.42 5.95 -11.05
CA LEU A 437 -10.08 4.52 -11.10
C LEU A 437 -11.24 3.69 -11.65
N LYS A 438 -12.50 4.01 -11.30
CA LYS A 438 -13.69 3.45 -11.96
C LYS A 438 -13.75 3.79 -13.46
N GLY A 439 -13.14 4.90 -13.88
CA GLY A 439 -12.94 5.30 -15.28
C GLY A 439 -11.67 4.75 -15.97
N TYR A 440 -10.86 3.91 -15.30
CA TYR A 440 -9.67 3.28 -15.91
C TYR A 440 -10.08 2.18 -16.93
N PRO A 441 -9.43 2.07 -18.12
CA PRO A 441 -8.22 2.77 -18.54
C PRO A 441 -8.43 4.16 -19.15
N TYR A 442 -9.64 4.51 -19.59
CA TYR A 442 -9.91 5.74 -20.37
C TYR A 442 -9.47 7.03 -19.68
N LYS A 443 -9.59 7.10 -18.34
CA LYS A 443 -9.17 8.27 -17.54
C LYS A 443 -7.72 8.19 -17.02
N LYS A 444 -6.86 7.27 -17.51
CA LYS A 444 -5.45 7.09 -17.08
C LYS A 444 -4.62 8.38 -17.07
N ASN A 445 -4.79 9.23 -18.10
CA ASN A 445 -4.07 10.50 -18.17
C ASN A 445 -4.48 11.50 -17.07
N LEU A 446 -5.72 11.43 -16.59
CA LEU A 446 -6.18 12.22 -15.45
C LEU A 446 -5.69 11.64 -14.11
N VAL A 447 -5.62 10.31 -13.97
CA VAL A 447 -4.96 9.67 -12.80
C VAL A 447 -3.50 10.15 -12.70
N TRP A 448 -2.77 10.19 -13.82
CA TRP A 448 -1.39 10.72 -13.85
C TRP A 448 -1.33 12.22 -13.55
N LYS A 449 -2.27 13.03 -14.08
CA LYS A 449 -2.35 14.48 -13.78
C LYS A 449 -2.56 14.72 -12.28
N GLU A 450 -3.53 14.04 -11.67
CA GLU A 450 -3.92 14.28 -10.28
C GLU A 450 -2.91 13.70 -9.27
N ALA A 451 -2.24 12.59 -9.60
CA ALA A 451 -1.14 12.04 -8.82
C ALA A 451 0.05 13.00 -8.64
N ARG A 452 0.20 14.02 -9.52
CA ARG A 452 1.23 15.07 -9.36
C ARG A 452 0.95 16.07 -8.25
N VAL A 453 -0.28 16.10 -7.72
CA VAL A 453 -0.63 16.90 -6.54
C VAL A 453 -0.35 16.07 -5.29
N ASP A 454 -0.92 14.87 -5.23
CA ASP A 454 -0.69 13.80 -4.26
C ASP A 454 -1.48 12.53 -4.66
N ILE A 455 -1.28 11.45 -3.91
CA ILE A 455 -2.10 10.23 -3.97
C ILE A 455 -2.65 9.94 -2.56
N PRO A 456 -3.98 9.85 -2.35
CA PRO A 456 -4.56 9.59 -1.02
C PRO A 456 -4.15 8.22 -0.46
N PRO A 457 -3.79 8.10 0.83
CA PRO A 457 -3.30 6.85 1.41
C PRO A 457 -4.21 5.64 1.20
N LEU A 458 -5.54 5.82 1.37
CA LEU A 458 -6.53 4.76 1.27
C LEU A 458 -6.57 4.08 -0.12
N VAL A 459 -6.29 4.83 -1.18
CA VAL A 459 -6.39 4.35 -2.59
C VAL A 459 -5.03 4.15 -3.26
N ARG A 460 -3.92 4.43 -2.54
CA ARG A 460 -2.55 4.49 -3.10
C ARG A 460 -2.15 3.23 -3.87
N GLY A 461 -2.47 2.03 -3.37
CA GLY A 461 -2.19 0.77 -4.07
C GLY A 461 -2.87 0.65 -5.45
N LEU A 462 -4.12 1.11 -5.56
CA LEU A 462 -4.89 1.12 -6.82
C LEU A 462 -4.41 2.22 -7.77
N ALA A 463 -4.04 3.39 -7.23
CA ALA A 463 -3.45 4.47 -8.01
C ALA A 463 -2.09 4.08 -8.61
N TRP A 464 -1.19 3.49 -7.80
CA TRP A 464 0.09 2.96 -8.27
C TRP A 464 -0.10 1.89 -9.36
N ALA A 465 -1.06 0.98 -9.19
CA ALA A 465 -1.40 0.01 -10.22
C ALA A 465 -1.86 0.68 -11.52
N ALA A 466 -2.74 1.68 -11.47
CA ALA A 466 -3.20 2.41 -12.66
C ALA A 466 -2.09 3.24 -13.36
N LEU A 467 -1.05 3.65 -12.61
CA LEU A 467 0.13 4.32 -13.17
C LEU A 467 1.10 3.33 -13.87
N GLN A 468 1.07 2.04 -13.52
CA GLN A 468 2.10 1.06 -13.92
C GLN A 468 1.61 -0.09 -14.81
N VAL A 469 0.44 -0.67 -14.51
CA VAL A 469 0.18 -2.10 -14.77
C VAL A 469 -0.52 -2.41 -16.09
N GLU A 470 0.07 -3.37 -16.79
CA GLU A 470 -0.60 -4.39 -17.61
C GLU A 470 -0.24 -5.77 -16.99
N ILE A 471 -1.17 -6.74 -16.98
CA ILE A 471 -1.30 -7.76 -15.90
C ILE A 471 -0.61 -9.12 -16.21
N HIS A 472 -0.08 -9.86 -15.21
CA HIS A 472 -0.10 -11.35 -15.04
C HIS A 472 0.44 -11.80 -13.64
N GLN A 473 0.88 -13.08 -13.38
CA GLN A 473 1.04 -13.65 -12.00
C GLN A 473 2.03 -14.84 -11.78
N GLY A 474 2.50 -15.03 -10.52
CA GLY A 474 2.72 -16.32 -9.79
C GLY A 474 4.00 -17.18 -10.02
N VAL A 475 4.62 -17.92 -9.06
CA VAL A 475 4.52 -18.06 -7.56
C VAL A 475 5.91 -18.49 -6.95
N ASP A 476 6.30 -18.24 -5.67
CA ASP A 476 6.71 -19.27 -4.63
C ASP A 476 7.46 -18.87 -3.29
N ILE A 477 8.81 -18.70 -3.17
CA ILE A 477 9.68 -18.56 -1.93
C ILE A 477 11.05 -17.87 -2.17
N PRO A 478 11.81 -17.19 -1.24
CA PRO A 478 11.62 -16.43 0.05
C PRO A 478 12.22 -14.96 -0.05
N ARG A 479 12.81 -14.19 0.92
CA ARG A 479 12.68 -13.86 2.39
C ARG A 479 13.30 -12.45 2.71
N CYS A 480 12.64 -11.55 3.47
CA CYS A 480 13.24 -10.40 4.21
C CYS A 480 12.20 -9.69 5.13
N HIS A 481 12.63 -8.56 5.72
CA HIS A 481 11.89 -7.51 6.43
C HIS A 481 11.12 -7.90 7.71
N GLN A 482 11.56 -7.32 8.83
CA GLN A 482 11.14 -7.68 10.20
C GLN A 482 10.62 -6.47 11.03
N TYR A 483 10.50 -5.29 10.41
CA TYR A 483 10.19 -4.02 11.09
C TYR A 483 8.76 -3.49 10.90
N ASP A 484 7.96 -4.11 10.04
CA ASP A 484 6.54 -3.82 9.87
C ASP A 484 5.70 -4.99 10.42
N GLU A 485 4.68 -4.69 11.23
CA GLU A 485 3.90 -5.72 11.92
C GLU A 485 3.12 -6.62 10.93
N LEU A 486 2.56 -6.05 9.86
CA LEU A 486 1.77 -6.84 8.92
C LEU A 486 2.66 -7.73 8.04
N LEU A 487 3.78 -7.19 7.55
CA LEU A 487 4.72 -7.90 6.70
C LEU A 487 5.56 -8.96 7.44
N SER A 488 5.80 -8.77 8.75
CA SER A 488 6.45 -9.75 9.64
C SER A 488 5.52 -10.86 10.13
N SER A 489 4.20 -10.77 9.85
CA SER A 489 3.27 -11.88 10.10
C SER A 489 3.59 -13.12 9.25
N PRO A 490 3.22 -14.35 9.68
CA PRO A 490 3.40 -15.54 8.86
C PRO A 490 2.73 -15.44 7.49
N GLN A 491 1.58 -14.75 7.42
CA GLN A 491 0.86 -14.49 6.18
C GLN A 491 1.64 -13.53 5.27
N GLY A 492 2.23 -12.46 5.82
CA GLY A 492 3.13 -11.57 5.08
C GLY A 492 4.34 -12.32 4.51
N HIS A 493 4.98 -13.15 5.33
CA HIS A 493 6.07 -14.04 4.92
C HIS A 493 5.67 -15.10 3.88
N ILE A 494 4.41 -15.54 3.84
CA ILE A 494 3.83 -16.44 2.81
C ILE A 494 3.50 -15.69 1.52
N LYS A 495 3.12 -14.42 1.59
CA LYS A 495 2.80 -13.60 0.42
C LYS A 495 4.05 -13.04 -0.28
N PHE A 496 5.05 -12.59 0.49
CA PHE A 496 6.38 -12.24 -0.03
C PHE A 496 6.98 -13.40 -0.83
N ARG A 497 6.97 -14.58 -0.20
CA ARG A 497 7.24 -15.88 -0.80
C ARG A 497 6.65 -15.94 -2.21
N ARG A 498 5.31 -15.90 -2.29
CA ARG A 498 4.55 -16.08 -3.52
C ARG A 498 4.91 -15.05 -4.58
N VAL A 499 5.00 -13.77 -4.25
CA VAL A 499 5.34 -12.69 -5.21
C VAL A 499 6.80 -12.75 -5.69
N LEU A 500 7.76 -13.20 -4.87
CA LEU A 500 9.18 -13.14 -5.20
C LEU A 500 9.65 -14.24 -6.17
N LYS A 501 9.41 -15.53 -5.89
CA LYS A 501 9.73 -16.56 -6.91
C LYS A 501 8.82 -16.48 -8.12
N ALA A 502 7.62 -15.89 -8.02
CA ALA A 502 6.82 -15.61 -9.20
C ALA A 502 7.60 -14.81 -10.23
N TRP A 503 8.24 -13.75 -9.75
CA TRP A 503 9.00 -12.87 -10.59
C TRP A 503 10.28 -13.54 -11.11
N VAL A 504 11.02 -14.28 -10.28
CA VAL A 504 12.20 -15.04 -10.73
C VAL A 504 11.86 -16.16 -11.73
N VAL A 505 10.76 -16.90 -11.53
CA VAL A 505 10.34 -18.01 -12.41
C VAL A 505 9.80 -17.52 -13.76
N SER A 506 9.15 -16.35 -13.78
CA SER A 506 8.68 -15.71 -15.02
C SER A 506 9.77 -14.98 -15.81
N HIS A 507 10.93 -14.73 -15.20
CA HIS A 507 12.06 -14.02 -15.82
C HIS A 507 13.33 -14.90 -15.75
N PRO A 508 13.44 -15.96 -16.57
CA PRO A 508 14.47 -17.01 -16.41
C PRO A 508 15.92 -16.54 -16.57
N ASP A 509 16.15 -15.40 -17.22
CA ASP A 509 17.47 -14.77 -17.35
C ASP A 509 17.91 -13.98 -16.10
N LEU A 510 16.98 -13.75 -15.17
CA LEU A 510 17.17 -12.98 -13.93
C LEU A 510 17.24 -13.93 -12.72
N VAL A 511 17.99 -13.52 -11.70
CA VAL A 511 18.20 -14.29 -10.47
C VAL A 511 17.74 -13.48 -9.25
N TYR A 512 17.49 -14.17 -8.14
CA TYR A 512 17.22 -13.50 -6.86
C TYR A 512 18.48 -12.80 -6.36
N TRP A 513 18.39 -11.49 -6.16
CA TRP A 513 19.38 -10.71 -5.41
C TRP A 513 18.80 -10.28 -4.06
N GLN A 514 19.63 -10.30 -3.02
CA GLN A 514 19.28 -9.78 -1.69
C GLN A 514 18.87 -8.29 -1.80
N GLY A 515 17.70 -7.94 -1.27
CA GLY A 515 17.11 -6.60 -1.41
C GLY A 515 15.97 -6.51 -2.45
N LEU A 516 15.80 -7.50 -3.34
CA LEU A 516 14.61 -7.62 -4.20
C LEU A 516 13.33 -7.79 -3.37
N ASP A 517 13.46 -8.48 -2.26
CA ASP A 517 12.51 -8.56 -1.15
C ASP A 517 12.06 -7.19 -0.60
N SER A 518 12.99 -6.27 -0.43
CA SER A 518 12.76 -4.92 0.11
C SER A 518 12.04 -4.08 -0.94
N LEU A 519 12.44 -4.22 -2.21
CA LEU A 519 11.74 -3.63 -3.36
C LEU A 519 10.29 -4.12 -3.51
N CYS A 520 10.02 -5.39 -3.13
CA CYS A 520 8.68 -5.97 -3.12
C CYS A 520 7.80 -5.43 -1.98
N ALA A 521 8.39 -4.95 -0.88
CA ALA A 521 7.66 -4.61 0.34
C ALA A 521 6.59 -3.51 0.16
N PRO A 522 6.83 -2.38 -0.54
CA PRO A 522 5.79 -1.37 -0.79
C PRO A 522 4.62 -1.92 -1.61
N PHE A 523 4.91 -2.72 -2.65
CA PHE A 523 3.89 -3.30 -3.52
C PHE A 523 3.01 -4.31 -2.79
N LEU A 524 3.63 -5.18 -1.98
CA LEU A 524 2.92 -6.17 -1.18
C LEU A 524 2.16 -5.53 -0.02
N TYR A 525 2.70 -4.50 0.64
CA TYR A 525 1.98 -3.80 1.71
C TYR A 525 0.68 -3.17 1.17
N LEU A 526 0.79 -2.35 0.12
CA LEU A 526 -0.34 -1.64 -0.47
C LEU A 526 -1.36 -2.56 -1.17
N ASN A 527 -0.98 -3.81 -1.48
CA ASN A 527 -1.83 -4.78 -2.16
C ASN A 527 -1.82 -6.15 -1.44
N PHE A 528 -1.76 -6.18 -0.10
CA PHE A 528 -1.57 -7.42 0.68
C PHE A 528 -2.60 -8.50 0.37
N ASN A 529 -3.85 -8.08 0.12
CA ASN A 529 -4.97 -8.94 -0.23
C ASN A 529 -5.09 -9.25 -1.74
N ASN A 530 -4.17 -8.74 -2.56
CA ASN A 530 -4.14 -8.93 -4.01
C ASN A 530 -2.69 -9.14 -4.49
N GLU A 531 -2.13 -10.31 -4.16
CA GLU A 531 -0.77 -10.73 -4.53
C GLU A 531 -0.51 -10.65 -6.04
N ALA A 532 -1.53 -10.88 -6.86
CA ALA A 532 -1.48 -10.71 -8.32
C ALA A 532 -1.20 -9.25 -8.73
N LEU A 533 -1.85 -8.28 -8.07
CA LEU A 533 -1.64 -6.87 -8.34
C LEU A 533 -0.29 -6.36 -7.77
N ALA A 534 0.12 -6.85 -6.60
CA ALA A 534 1.46 -6.60 -6.05
C ALA A 534 2.57 -7.05 -7.03
N TYR A 535 2.46 -8.29 -7.51
CA TYR A 535 3.35 -8.85 -8.52
C TYR A 535 3.34 -8.04 -9.83
N ALA A 536 2.15 -7.65 -10.32
CA ALA A 536 2.03 -6.95 -11.59
C ALA A 536 2.63 -5.53 -11.51
N CYS A 537 2.46 -4.84 -10.39
CA CYS A 537 3.15 -3.57 -10.11
C CYS A 537 4.68 -3.77 -10.14
N MET A 538 5.20 -4.74 -9.39
CA MET A 538 6.64 -5.02 -9.34
C MET A 538 7.22 -5.40 -10.73
N SER A 539 6.47 -6.18 -11.51
CA SER A 539 6.84 -6.63 -12.86
C SER A 539 6.83 -5.50 -13.90
N ALA A 540 5.96 -4.49 -13.74
CA ALA A 540 5.98 -3.28 -14.56
C ALA A 540 7.08 -2.28 -14.10
N PHE A 541 7.36 -2.23 -12.79
CA PHE A 541 8.33 -1.32 -12.21
C PHE A 541 9.78 -1.71 -12.50
N ILE A 542 10.16 -2.98 -12.34
CA ILE A 542 11.56 -3.41 -12.45
C ILE A 542 12.15 -3.10 -13.84
N PRO A 543 11.50 -3.39 -14.98
CA PRO A 543 12.03 -2.99 -16.29
C PRO A 543 12.23 -1.48 -16.43
N LYS A 544 11.34 -0.64 -15.87
CA LYS A 544 11.40 0.82 -16.00
C LYS A 544 12.59 1.45 -15.28
N TYR A 545 12.98 0.94 -14.10
CA TYR A 545 14.02 1.56 -13.26
C TYR A 545 15.28 0.72 -13.07
N LEU A 546 15.14 -0.61 -13.11
CA LEU A 546 16.15 -1.61 -12.73
C LEU A 546 16.36 -2.64 -13.86
N TYR A 547 16.26 -2.20 -15.12
CA TYR A 547 16.53 -3.04 -16.28
C TYR A 547 17.89 -3.73 -16.16
N ASN A 548 17.91 -5.06 -16.30
CA ASN A 548 19.10 -5.92 -16.20
C ASN A 548 19.90 -5.85 -14.88
N PHE A 549 19.43 -5.16 -13.83
CA PHE A 549 20.07 -5.16 -12.50
C PHE A 549 20.12 -6.55 -11.86
N PHE A 550 19.15 -7.41 -12.18
CA PHE A 550 18.99 -8.73 -11.58
C PHE A 550 19.55 -9.87 -12.44
N LEU A 551 20.36 -9.57 -13.46
CA LEU A 551 21.11 -10.59 -14.20
C LEU A 551 22.05 -11.38 -13.26
N LYS A 552 22.44 -12.59 -13.70
CA LYS A 552 23.44 -13.41 -12.99
C LYS A 552 24.83 -12.76 -12.97
N ASP A 553 25.19 -12.03 -14.03
CA ASP A 553 26.25 -11.04 -14.01
C ASP A 553 25.64 -9.69 -14.38
N ASN A 554 25.57 -8.80 -13.40
CA ASN A 554 25.07 -7.43 -13.51
C ASN A 554 26.21 -6.40 -13.39
N SER A 555 27.48 -6.85 -13.34
CA SER A 555 28.64 -6.03 -12.98
C SER A 555 28.73 -4.80 -13.89
N HIS A 556 28.64 -4.98 -15.20
CA HIS A 556 28.68 -3.89 -16.17
C HIS A 556 27.51 -2.91 -16.04
N VAL A 557 26.30 -3.40 -15.69
CA VAL A 557 25.09 -2.59 -15.53
C VAL A 557 25.19 -1.69 -14.29
N ILE A 558 25.56 -2.27 -13.14
CA ILE A 558 25.74 -1.53 -11.89
C ILE A 558 26.90 -0.52 -12.04
N GLN A 559 28.01 -0.94 -12.64
CA GLN A 559 29.18 -0.07 -12.81
C GLN A 559 28.94 1.08 -13.79
N GLU A 560 28.15 0.90 -14.86
CA GLU A 560 27.68 2.03 -15.68
C GLU A 560 26.81 2.98 -14.85
N TYR A 561 25.83 2.44 -14.13
CA TYR A 561 24.87 3.22 -13.35
C TYR A 561 25.53 4.07 -12.25
N LEU A 562 26.49 3.50 -11.51
CA LEU A 562 27.28 4.21 -10.50
C LEU A 562 28.20 5.27 -11.11
N THR A 563 28.77 5.01 -12.30
CA THR A 563 29.59 6.01 -13.01
C THR A 563 28.74 7.21 -13.44
N VAL A 564 27.55 6.97 -14.01
CA VAL A 564 26.58 8.03 -14.35
C VAL A 564 26.10 8.76 -13.10
N PHE A 565 25.92 8.07 -11.96
CA PHE A 565 25.59 8.73 -10.70
C PHE A 565 26.73 9.63 -10.18
N SER A 566 27.98 9.19 -10.28
CA SER A 566 29.14 10.03 -9.93
C SER A 566 29.21 11.31 -10.78
N GLN A 567 29.01 11.17 -12.10
CA GLN A 567 28.91 12.31 -13.03
C GLN A 567 27.70 13.23 -12.72
N MET A 568 26.58 12.68 -12.23
CA MET A 568 25.43 13.46 -11.75
C MET A 568 25.71 14.24 -10.46
N ILE A 569 26.53 13.72 -9.54
CA ILE A 569 27.02 14.49 -8.39
C ILE A 569 27.91 15.63 -8.90
N ALA A 570 28.88 15.34 -9.76
CA ALA A 570 29.78 16.36 -10.34
C ALA A 570 29.04 17.49 -11.09
N PHE A 571 27.89 17.19 -11.70
CA PHE A 571 27.06 18.16 -12.41
C PHE A 571 26.25 19.08 -11.48
N HIS A 572 25.79 18.58 -10.34
CA HIS A 572 24.88 19.31 -9.44
C HIS A 572 25.55 19.86 -8.17
N ASP A 573 26.66 19.27 -7.73
CA ASP A 573 27.49 19.74 -6.61
C ASP A 573 28.98 19.35 -6.83
N PRO A 574 29.78 20.20 -7.49
CA PRO A 574 31.14 19.85 -7.89
C PRO A 574 32.11 19.88 -6.71
N GLU A 575 31.87 20.76 -5.73
CA GLU A 575 32.67 20.88 -4.52
C GLU A 575 32.56 19.59 -3.68
N LEU A 576 31.34 19.08 -3.53
CA LEU A 576 31.10 17.77 -2.92
C LEU A 576 31.73 16.63 -3.75
N SER A 577 31.57 16.64 -5.08
CA SER A 577 32.17 15.61 -5.93
C SER A 577 33.69 15.57 -5.84
N ASN A 578 34.36 16.73 -5.84
CA ASN A 578 35.80 16.83 -5.68
C ASN A 578 36.25 16.26 -4.33
N HIS A 579 35.67 16.74 -3.23
CA HIS A 579 36.00 16.28 -1.88
C HIS A 579 35.84 14.77 -1.73
N LEU A 580 34.72 14.20 -2.19
CA LEU A 580 34.49 12.75 -2.14
C LEU A 580 35.50 11.96 -3.01
N ASN A 581 35.91 12.48 -4.16
CA ASN A 581 36.95 11.87 -4.99
C ASN A 581 38.35 11.98 -4.35
N GLU A 582 38.69 13.12 -3.74
CA GLU A 582 39.96 13.36 -3.06
C GLU A 582 40.18 12.43 -1.86
N ILE A 583 39.12 12.16 -1.07
CA ILE A 583 39.16 11.19 0.04
C ILE A 583 38.92 9.73 -0.40
N GLY A 584 38.67 9.47 -1.69
CA GLY A 584 38.41 8.13 -2.24
C GLY A 584 37.03 7.53 -1.90
N PHE A 585 36.08 8.34 -1.44
CA PHE A 585 34.73 7.89 -1.04
C PHE A 585 33.77 7.82 -2.24
N ILE A 586 33.99 6.83 -3.10
CA ILE A 586 33.25 6.63 -4.35
C ILE A 586 31.85 6.01 -4.15
N PRO A 587 30.88 6.23 -5.07
CA PRO A 587 29.51 5.73 -4.95
C PRO A 587 29.37 4.21 -4.76
N ASP A 588 30.31 3.41 -5.27
CA ASP A 588 30.37 1.95 -5.11
C ASP A 588 30.30 1.51 -3.63
N LEU A 589 30.74 2.35 -2.70
CA LEU A 589 30.79 2.05 -1.27
C LEU A 589 29.43 2.21 -0.56
N TYR A 590 28.48 2.96 -1.13
CA TYR A 590 27.23 3.33 -0.43
C TYR A 590 25.96 3.31 -1.30
N ALA A 591 26.06 3.54 -2.61
CA ALA A 591 24.89 3.74 -3.48
C ALA A 591 24.34 2.45 -4.12
N ILE A 592 25.06 1.32 -4.02
CA ILE A 592 24.58 0.01 -4.48
C ILE A 592 23.24 -0.38 -3.80
N PRO A 593 23.11 -0.41 -2.46
CA PRO A 593 21.83 -0.73 -1.81
C PRO A 593 20.74 0.31 -2.09
N TRP A 594 21.12 1.58 -2.29
CA TRP A 594 20.18 2.65 -2.66
C TRP A 594 19.49 2.34 -3.97
N PHE A 595 20.24 2.04 -5.04
CA PHE A 595 19.65 1.79 -6.35
C PHE A 595 19.08 0.38 -6.49
N LEU A 596 19.77 -0.66 -6.03
CA LEU A 596 19.29 -2.06 -6.13
C LEU A 596 17.92 -2.27 -5.45
N THR A 597 17.65 -1.53 -4.37
CA THR A 597 16.38 -1.60 -3.62
C THR A 597 15.47 -0.39 -3.86
N MET A 598 15.87 0.56 -4.73
CA MET A 598 15.18 1.84 -4.97
C MET A 598 14.78 2.55 -3.66
N PHE A 599 15.78 2.67 -2.79
CA PHE A 599 15.78 3.26 -1.45
C PHE A 599 14.98 2.51 -0.37
N THR A 600 14.28 1.43 -0.69
CA THR A 600 13.39 0.70 0.26
C THR A 600 14.11 0.08 1.46
N HIS A 601 15.38 -0.29 1.31
CA HIS A 601 16.20 -0.77 2.44
C HIS A 601 16.75 0.38 3.31
N VAL A 602 16.63 1.63 2.86
CA VAL A 602 17.20 2.82 3.52
C VAL A 602 16.15 3.58 4.32
N PHE A 603 14.90 3.65 3.83
CA PHE A 603 13.83 4.42 4.47
C PHE A 603 12.62 3.55 4.82
N PRO A 604 11.92 3.82 5.95
CA PRO A 604 10.70 3.10 6.32
C PRO A 604 9.58 3.32 5.29
N LEU A 605 8.64 2.38 5.20
CA LEU A 605 7.61 2.34 4.15
C LEU A 605 6.82 3.64 3.97
N HIS A 606 6.50 4.37 5.04
CA HIS A 606 5.79 5.65 4.93
C HIS A 606 6.61 6.73 4.19
N LYS A 607 7.93 6.79 4.43
CA LYS A 607 8.87 7.65 3.70
C LYS A 607 9.03 7.20 2.25
N ILE A 608 8.99 5.89 2.00
CA ILE A 608 8.99 5.33 0.64
C ILE A 608 7.72 5.68 -0.13
N PHE A 609 6.53 5.65 0.48
CA PHE A 609 5.29 5.98 -0.22
C PHE A 609 5.32 7.42 -0.77
N HIS A 610 5.72 8.41 0.03
CA HIS A 610 5.86 9.80 -0.43
C HIS A 610 6.92 9.97 -1.53
N LEU A 611 8.05 9.27 -1.40
CA LEU A 611 9.13 9.29 -2.39
C LEU A 611 8.70 8.64 -3.72
N TRP A 612 7.97 7.52 -3.63
CA TRP A 612 7.56 6.73 -4.79
C TRP A 612 6.34 7.32 -5.51
N ASP A 613 5.40 7.97 -4.81
CA ASP A 613 4.31 8.73 -5.43
C ASP A 613 4.84 9.71 -6.50
N THR A 614 6.02 10.31 -6.27
CA THR A 614 6.71 11.14 -7.27
C THR A 614 7.54 10.31 -8.27
N LEU A 615 8.33 9.34 -7.82
CA LEU A 615 9.19 8.49 -8.66
C LEU A 615 8.44 7.88 -9.84
N LEU A 616 7.23 7.37 -9.60
CA LEU A 616 6.42 6.66 -10.59
C LEU A 616 5.98 7.55 -11.76
N LEU A 617 5.82 8.85 -11.50
CA LEU A 617 5.48 9.87 -12.48
C LEU A 617 6.71 10.31 -13.30
N GLY A 618 7.92 10.10 -12.75
CA GLY A 618 9.19 10.26 -13.45
C GLY A 618 9.54 9.09 -14.37
N ASN A 619 10.72 9.18 -14.99
CA ASN A 619 11.29 8.15 -15.87
C ASN A 619 12.54 7.52 -15.24
N SER A 620 13.25 6.68 -16.02
CA SER A 620 14.36 5.85 -15.54
C SER A 620 15.59 6.62 -15.02
N SER A 621 15.69 7.94 -15.20
CA SER A 621 16.77 8.78 -14.67
C SER A 621 16.41 9.56 -13.39
N PHE A 622 15.13 9.60 -12.99
CA PHE A 622 14.71 10.25 -11.74
C PHE A 622 15.42 9.73 -10.47
N PRO A 623 15.80 8.43 -10.33
CA PRO A 623 16.52 7.94 -9.15
C PRO A 623 17.87 8.62 -8.89
N PHE A 624 18.58 9.07 -9.95
CA PHE A 624 19.81 9.84 -9.78
C PHE A 624 19.55 11.17 -9.07
N CYS A 625 18.41 11.81 -9.36
CA CYS A 625 18.01 13.06 -8.74
C CYS A 625 17.69 12.87 -7.25
N ILE A 626 17.08 11.74 -6.88
CA ILE A 626 16.88 11.33 -5.48
C ILE A 626 18.23 11.13 -4.78
N GLY A 627 19.15 10.37 -5.38
CA GLY A 627 20.48 10.15 -4.81
C GLY A 627 21.26 11.45 -4.56
N VAL A 628 21.22 12.38 -5.53
CA VAL A 628 21.84 13.71 -5.38
C VAL A 628 21.12 14.54 -4.31
N ALA A 629 19.78 14.51 -4.23
CA ALA A 629 19.03 15.24 -3.22
C ALA A 629 19.31 14.75 -1.79
N ILE A 630 19.55 13.45 -1.58
CA ILE A 630 20.00 12.90 -0.29
C ILE A 630 21.40 13.43 0.06
N LEU A 631 22.35 13.36 -0.88
CA LEU A 631 23.71 13.87 -0.69
C LEU A 631 23.74 15.38 -0.40
N GLN A 632 22.88 16.17 -1.07
CA GLN A 632 22.73 17.61 -0.82
C GLN A 632 22.13 17.95 0.56
N GLN A 633 21.43 17.02 1.22
CA GLN A 633 21.02 17.20 2.62
C GLN A 633 22.14 16.86 3.61
N LEU A 634 23.05 15.95 3.24
CA LEU A 634 24.21 15.56 4.04
C LEU A 634 25.46 16.40 3.78
N ARG A 635 25.45 17.24 2.72
CA ARG A 635 26.56 18.04 2.18
C ARG A 635 27.53 18.58 3.22
N ASP A 636 27.04 19.36 4.18
CA ASP A 636 27.89 20.07 5.14
C ASP A 636 28.59 19.09 6.11
N ARG A 637 27.98 17.92 6.38
CA ARG A 637 28.61 16.82 7.11
C ARG A 637 29.57 16.03 6.25
N LEU A 638 29.38 15.94 4.93
CA LEU A 638 30.29 15.25 4.02
C LEU A 638 31.59 16.05 3.82
N LEU A 639 31.46 17.34 3.50
CA LEU A 639 32.60 18.26 3.30
C LEU A 639 33.46 18.46 4.55
N ALA A 640 32.88 18.31 5.74
CA ALA A 640 33.60 18.43 7.01
C ALA A 640 34.37 17.16 7.44
N ASN A 641 34.23 16.04 6.71
CA ASN A 641 34.65 14.71 7.17
C ASN A 641 35.57 13.98 6.20
N GLY A 642 36.40 13.09 6.76
CA GLY A 642 37.26 12.18 6.01
C GLY A 642 36.55 10.87 5.63
N PHE A 643 37.31 9.95 5.03
CA PHE A 643 36.79 8.67 4.52
C PHE A 643 36.10 7.83 5.61
N ASN A 644 36.73 7.69 6.78
CA ASN A 644 36.21 6.83 7.86
C ASN A 644 34.92 7.40 8.46
N GLU A 645 34.89 8.71 8.64
CA GLU A 645 33.76 9.44 9.21
C GLU A 645 32.58 9.43 8.22
N CYS A 646 32.85 9.48 6.92
CA CYS A 646 31.85 9.23 5.87
C CYS A 646 31.33 7.79 5.89
N ILE A 647 32.19 6.76 6.03
CA ILE A 647 31.72 5.36 6.16
C ILE A 647 30.76 5.20 7.35
N LEU A 648 31.06 5.82 8.50
CA LEU A 648 30.16 5.82 9.66
C LEU A 648 28.84 6.57 9.37
N LEU A 649 28.90 7.72 8.69
CA LEU A 649 27.75 8.54 8.34
C LEU A 649 26.71 7.85 7.43
N PHE A 650 27.13 6.88 6.60
CA PHE A 650 26.21 6.06 5.79
C PHE A 650 25.84 4.74 6.46
N SER A 651 26.58 4.32 7.49
CA SER A 651 26.23 3.15 8.31
C SER A 651 25.09 3.46 9.29
N ASP A 652 25.08 4.67 9.84
CA ASP A 652 23.99 5.24 10.63
C ASP A 652 23.50 6.54 9.96
N LEU A 653 22.63 6.37 8.94
CA LEU A 653 22.20 7.48 8.08
C LEU A 653 21.33 8.48 8.87
N PRO A 654 21.71 9.78 8.93
CA PRO A 654 20.91 10.79 9.62
C PRO A 654 19.50 10.91 9.05
N GLU A 655 18.56 11.41 9.85
CA GLU A 655 17.19 11.61 9.38
C GLU A 655 17.13 12.56 8.16
N ILE A 656 16.74 11.99 7.02
CA ILE A 656 16.46 12.72 5.79
C ILE A 656 15.02 13.25 5.80
N ASP A 657 14.88 14.54 5.46
CA ASP A 657 13.60 15.17 5.13
C ASP A 657 13.18 14.73 3.72
N ILE A 658 12.09 13.96 3.64
CA ILE A 658 11.59 13.39 2.38
C ILE A 658 10.84 14.43 1.55
N GLU A 659 10.19 15.42 2.16
CA GLU A 659 9.48 16.46 1.40
C GLU A 659 10.49 17.39 0.73
N ARG A 660 11.57 17.76 1.43
CA ARG A 660 12.75 18.40 0.81
C ARG A 660 13.39 17.48 -0.23
N CYS A 661 13.56 16.20 0.04
CA CYS A 661 14.16 15.26 -0.91
C CYS A 661 13.37 15.20 -2.23
N VAL A 662 12.04 15.05 -2.15
CA VAL A 662 11.13 15.04 -3.31
C VAL A 662 11.18 16.38 -4.07
N ARG A 663 11.05 17.51 -3.36
CA ARG A 663 11.08 18.84 -3.97
C ARG A 663 12.40 19.10 -4.70
N GLU A 664 13.54 18.81 -4.08
CA GLU A 664 14.83 19.01 -4.72
C GLU A 664 15.07 17.96 -5.83
N SER A 665 14.60 16.72 -5.71
CA SER A 665 14.63 15.74 -6.81
C SER A 665 13.89 16.24 -8.05
N ILE A 666 12.72 16.86 -7.88
CA ILE A 666 11.96 17.47 -8.99
C ILE A 666 12.72 18.66 -9.59
N ASN A 667 13.34 19.52 -8.75
CA ASN A 667 14.17 20.63 -9.22
C ASN A 667 15.39 20.14 -10.02
N LEU A 668 16.15 19.19 -9.48
CA LEU A 668 17.32 18.56 -10.11
C LEU A 668 16.93 17.92 -11.44
N PHE A 669 15.86 17.14 -11.48
CA PHE A 669 15.34 16.50 -12.70
C PHE A 669 14.96 17.54 -13.76
N CYS A 670 14.30 18.65 -13.38
CA CYS A 670 13.96 19.73 -14.30
C CYS A 670 15.15 20.57 -14.81
N TRP A 671 16.33 20.41 -14.22
CA TRP A 671 17.59 21.05 -14.65
C TRP A 671 18.62 20.04 -15.22
N THR A 672 18.29 18.74 -15.23
CA THR A 672 19.20 17.68 -15.70
C THR A 672 19.05 17.49 -17.21
N PRO A 673 20.12 17.61 -18.01
CA PRO A 673 20.09 17.29 -19.44
C PRO A 673 19.76 15.81 -19.65
N LYS A 674 18.86 15.49 -20.59
CA LYS A 674 18.41 14.10 -20.84
C LYS A 674 19.59 13.18 -21.16
N SER A 675 20.51 13.68 -21.98
CA SER A 675 21.73 13.00 -22.44
C SER A 675 22.82 12.86 -21.37
N ALA A 676 22.79 13.66 -20.29
CA ALA A 676 23.70 13.50 -19.15
C ALA A 676 23.44 12.18 -18.40
N THR A 677 22.19 11.71 -18.37
CA THR A 677 21.77 10.46 -17.72
C THR A 677 21.64 9.27 -18.68
N TYR A 678 22.19 9.40 -19.89
CA TYR A 678 22.25 8.33 -20.89
C TYR A 678 23.01 7.10 -20.37
N ARG A 679 22.47 5.92 -20.67
CA ARG A 679 23.03 4.60 -20.33
C ARG A 679 22.80 3.64 -21.49
N GLN A 680 23.81 2.85 -21.84
CA GLN A 680 23.70 1.75 -22.78
C GLN A 680 22.85 0.60 -22.21
N HIS A 681 22.88 0.37 -20.88
CA HIS A 681 22.11 -0.68 -20.21
C HIS A 681 20.73 -0.21 -19.68
N ALA A 682 20.16 0.87 -20.21
CA ALA A 682 18.75 1.22 -19.97
C ALA A 682 17.80 0.31 -20.76
N GLN A 683 16.53 0.19 -20.31
CA GLN A 683 15.49 -0.52 -21.06
C GLN A 683 15.36 0.05 -22.48
N PRO A 684 15.33 -0.77 -23.54
CA PRO A 684 15.25 -0.32 -24.94
C PRO A 684 13.84 0.17 -25.34
N PRO A 685 13.70 0.86 -26.51
CA PRO A 685 12.40 1.37 -26.98
C PRO A 685 11.33 0.29 -27.06
N LYS A 686 10.13 0.55 -26.54
CA LYS A 686 8.93 -0.16 -26.97
C LYS A 686 8.55 0.34 -28.36
N THR A 687 8.86 -0.41 -29.42
CA THR A 687 8.35 -0.13 -30.76
C THR A 687 6.82 -0.18 -30.76
N THR A 688 6.16 0.98 -30.80
CA THR A 688 4.70 1.06 -30.81
C THR A 688 4.14 0.47 -32.10
N ALA A 689 3.28 -0.54 -32.00
CA ALA A 689 2.38 -0.88 -33.09
C ALA A 689 1.37 0.27 -33.29
N ASP A 690 1.12 0.66 -34.54
CA ASP A 690 0.23 1.79 -34.87
C ASP A 690 -1.24 1.48 -34.53
N ASN A 691 -1.64 1.82 -33.30
CA ASN A 691 -3.03 1.92 -32.88
C ASN A 691 -3.45 3.39 -32.92
N GLY A 692 -4.19 3.77 -33.96
CA GLY A 692 -4.43 5.17 -34.38
C GLY A 692 -5.35 6.03 -33.49
N PHE A 693 -5.10 6.09 -32.18
CA PHE A 693 -5.68 7.09 -31.28
C PHE A 693 -4.73 8.29 -31.12
N GLY A 694 -5.28 9.50 -31.07
CA GLY A 694 -4.55 10.75 -31.32
C GLY A 694 -3.39 11.04 -30.36
N LYS A 695 -2.20 11.33 -30.92
CA LYS A 695 -1.00 11.71 -30.17
C LYS A 695 -1.09 13.13 -29.60
N THR A 696 -1.72 13.30 -28.43
CA THR A 696 -1.54 14.52 -27.62
C THR A 696 -0.17 14.49 -26.93
N ALA A 697 0.81 15.19 -27.51
CA ALA A 697 2.19 15.22 -27.03
C ALA A 697 2.32 15.92 -25.66
N THR A 698 2.30 15.13 -24.58
CA THR A 698 2.60 15.61 -23.23
C THR A 698 4.10 15.50 -22.97
N TYR A 699 4.72 16.62 -22.60
CA TYR A 699 6.18 16.81 -22.40
C TYR A 699 6.85 15.89 -21.32
N TYR A 700 6.05 15.01 -20.70
CA TYR A 700 6.45 14.10 -19.63
C TYR A 700 6.05 12.64 -19.91
N SER A 701 5.38 12.34 -21.03
CA SER A 701 4.88 10.99 -21.38
C SER A 701 5.43 10.44 -22.70
N SER A 702 6.41 11.11 -23.32
CA SER A 702 7.28 10.43 -24.29
C SER A 702 8.14 9.43 -23.53
N ASP A 703 7.88 8.12 -23.69
CA ASP A 703 8.84 7.09 -23.31
C ASP A 703 10.20 7.41 -23.95
N TYR A 704 11.29 6.99 -23.29
CA TYR A 704 12.61 7.66 -23.27
C TYR A 704 13.40 7.69 -24.60
N GLN A 705 12.76 7.35 -25.71
CA GLN A 705 13.33 6.69 -26.87
C GLN A 705 12.62 6.91 -28.20
N ASP A 706 11.46 7.58 -28.21
CA ASP A 706 10.76 8.02 -29.44
C ASP A 706 11.40 9.27 -30.08
N MET A 707 12.54 9.75 -29.54
CA MET A 707 13.35 10.77 -30.19
C MET A 707 14.02 10.19 -31.45
N PRO A 708 13.79 10.76 -32.65
CA PRO A 708 14.52 10.35 -33.84
C PRO A 708 16.03 10.59 -33.62
N LYS A 709 16.85 9.62 -33.99
CA LYS A 709 18.32 9.76 -33.92
C LYS A 709 18.80 10.80 -34.93
N THR A 710 18.90 12.04 -34.48
CA THR A 710 19.55 13.12 -35.22
C THR A 710 21.07 12.96 -35.20
N ASP A 711 21.74 13.62 -36.13
CA ASP A 711 23.20 13.78 -36.16
C ASP A 711 23.77 14.50 -34.92
N LEU A 712 22.92 15.05 -34.06
CA LEU A 712 23.25 15.73 -32.80
C LEU A 712 23.12 14.82 -31.56
N SER A 713 22.67 13.58 -31.73
CA SER A 713 22.42 12.62 -30.65
C SER A 713 23.70 11.95 -30.11
N ARG A 714 23.67 11.47 -28.86
CA ARG A 714 24.82 10.88 -28.15
C ARG A 714 25.05 9.43 -28.57
N GLU A 715 26.26 9.11 -29.03
CA GLU A 715 26.73 7.73 -29.20
C GLU A 715 27.03 7.05 -27.84
N PRO A 716 26.84 5.73 -27.72
CA PRO A 716 27.25 4.96 -26.54
C PRO A 716 28.78 4.94 -26.38
N LEU A 717 29.24 4.71 -25.16
CA LEU A 717 30.66 4.66 -24.80
C LEU A 717 31.01 3.30 -24.19
N ALA A 718 32.25 2.85 -24.38
CA ALA A 718 32.78 1.75 -23.60
C ALA A 718 32.89 2.17 -22.12
N LEU A 719 32.61 1.24 -21.21
CA LEU A 719 32.60 1.50 -19.76
C LEU A 719 33.96 2.02 -19.24
N CYS A 720 35.06 1.64 -19.86
CA CYS A 720 36.40 2.16 -19.55
C CYS A 720 36.56 3.65 -19.91
N ASP A 721 36.03 4.09 -21.05
CA ASP A 721 36.05 5.51 -21.45
C ASP A 721 35.09 6.33 -20.58
N LEU A 722 33.89 5.81 -20.29
CA LEU A 722 32.92 6.47 -19.40
C LEU A 722 33.50 6.68 -17.99
N LYS A 723 34.23 5.68 -17.45
CA LYS A 723 34.92 5.78 -16.15
C LYS A 723 36.12 6.72 -16.14
N ALA A 724 36.69 7.04 -17.30
CA ALA A 724 37.75 8.04 -17.40
C ALA A 724 37.20 9.49 -17.37
N GLU A 725 35.89 9.68 -17.47
CA GLU A 725 35.22 10.98 -17.47
C GLU A 725 34.60 11.29 -16.11
N LEU A 726 35.15 12.29 -15.41
CA LEU A 726 34.62 12.83 -14.15
C LEU A 726 33.34 13.67 -14.34
N SER A 727 33.03 14.03 -15.58
CA SER A 727 31.96 14.96 -15.97
C SER A 727 31.03 14.30 -16.99
N PRO A 728 29.70 14.49 -16.91
CA PRO A 728 28.78 13.91 -17.87
C PRO A 728 28.95 14.56 -19.25
N ARG A 729 28.70 13.78 -20.30
CA ARG A 729 28.52 14.31 -21.65
C ARG A 729 27.08 14.75 -21.89
N ILE A 730 26.90 15.87 -22.58
CA ILE A 730 25.62 16.35 -23.08
C ILE A 730 25.58 16.33 -24.62
N SER A 731 24.39 16.22 -25.21
CA SER A 731 24.16 16.38 -26.65
C SER A 731 24.17 17.86 -27.04
N ALA A 732 24.33 18.14 -28.34
CA ALA A 732 24.22 19.52 -28.83
C ALA A 732 22.77 20.04 -28.71
N GLU A 733 21.79 19.16 -28.90
CA GLU A 733 20.36 19.43 -28.69
C GLU A 733 20.07 19.85 -27.24
N ASP A 734 20.55 19.10 -26.24
CA ASP A 734 20.41 19.49 -24.83
C ASP A 734 21.15 20.80 -24.51
N LEU A 735 22.32 21.06 -25.11
CA LEU A 735 22.99 22.36 -24.90
C LEU A 735 22.20 23.52 -25.50
N ILE A 736 21.54 23.32 -26.64
CA ILE A 736 20.66 24.34 -27.25
C ILE A 736 19.47 24.58 -26.30
N ASP A 737 18.76 23.55 -25.84
CA ASP A 737 17.69 23.66 -24.83
C ASP A 737 18.18 24.46 -23.59
N LEU A 738 19.36 24.15 -23.06
CA LEU A 738 19.94 24.81 -21.88
C LEU A 738 20.30 26.29 -22.11
N CYS A 739 20.63 26.68 -23.34
CA CYS A 739 20.91 28.06 -23.72
C CYS A 739 19.62 28.84 -24.06
N GLU A 740 18.70 28.21 -24.81
CA GLU A 740 17.43 28.80 -25.25
C GLU A 740 16.37 28.88 -24.14
N LEU A 741 16.55 28.18 -23.01
CA LEU A 741 15.87 28.48 -21.75
C LEU A 741 16.08 29.93 -21.26
N SER A 742 17.01 30.69 -21.87
CA SER A 742 17.17 32.14 -21.68
C SER A 742 16.39 33.02 -22.68
N LEU A 743 15.74 32.46 -23.71
CA LEU A 743 15.19 33.18 -24.89
C LEU A 743 13.80 32.67 -25.35
N SER A 744 12.84 32.69 -24.44
CA SER A 744 11.37 32.76 -24.71
C SER A 744 10.70 31.71 -25.62
N GLY A 745 10.00 30.75 -25.00
CA GLY A 745 8.94 29.93 -25.62
C GLY A 745 7.54 30.19 -24.99
N PRO A 746 6.42 29.89 -25.67
CA PRO A 746 5.09 30.43 -25.35
C PRO A 746 4.30 29.70 -24.23
N THR A 747 4.94 29.34 -23.12
CA THR A 747 4.22 29.08 -21.85
C THR A 747 4.92 29.78 -20.68
N LYS A 748 4.14 30.38 -19.77
CA LYS A 748 4.67 31.26 -18.71
C LYS A 748 5.49 30.50 -17.66
N ARG A 749 6.81 30.41 -17.86
CA ARG A 749 7.80 30.12 -16.81
C ARG A 749 8.76 31.30 -16.62
N SER A 750 8.29 32.34 -15.93
CA SER A 750 9.17 33.42 -15.47
C SER A 750 10.09 32.91 -14.35
N ARG A 751 11.30 32.47 -14.72
CA ARG A 751 12.43 32.31 -13.79
C ARG A 751 13.47 33.37 -14.12
N ALA A 752 13.42 34.49 -13.40
CA ALA A 752 14.33 35.63 -13.55
C ALA A 752 15.75 35.36 -12.99
N GLY A 753 16.32 34.20 -13.32
CA GLY A 753 17.70 33.83 -13.02
C GLY A 753 18.54 33.90 -14.30
N LYS A 754 19.69 34.59 -14.24
CA LYS A 754 20.67 34.60 -15.33
C LYS A 754 21.11 33.15 -15.63
N PRO A 755 21.42 32.79 -16.91
CA PRO A 755 21.80 31.42 -17.26
C PRO A 755 22.97 30.93 -16.39
N LYS A 756 22.76 29.79 -15.73
CA LYS A 756 23.77 29.13 -14.88
C LYS A 756 24.89 28.45 -15.67
N ILE A 757 24.78 28.41 -17.00
CA ILE A 757 25.69 27.71 -17.91
C ILE A 757 26.56 28.71 -18.67
N VAL A 758 27.81 28.32 -18.94
CA VAL A 758 28.79 29.04 -19.75
C VAL A 758 29.44 28.02 -20.69
N ALA A 759 29.27 28.21 -22.00
CA ALA A 759 29.96 27.39 -22.99
C ALA A 759 31.42 27.87 -23.15
N VAL A 760 32.38 26.97 -22.98
CA VAL A 760 33.82 27.23 -23.12
C VAL A 760 34.36 26.33 -24.22
N ASP A 761 34.76 26.92 -25.33
CA ASP A 761 35.23 26.22 -26.51
C ASP A 761 36.76 26.12 -26.50
N ILE A 762 37.28 24.91 -26.32
CA ILE A 762 38.73 24.65 -26.21
C ILE A 762 39.37 24.27 -27.55
N ARG A 763 38.61 24.31 -28.67
CA ARG A 763 39.14 24.12 -30.03
C ARG A 763 40.11 25.25 -30.40
N SER A 764 40.82 25.08 -31.52
CA SER A 764 41.71 26.10 -32.06
C SER A 764 40.95 27.41 -32.34
N VAL A 765 41.66 28.55 -32.30
CA VAL A 765 41.10 29.86 -32.67
C VAL A 765 40.60 29.84 -34.13
N GLU A 766 41.25 29.04 -34.98
CA GLU A 766 40.85 28.78 -36.36
C GLU A 766 39.50 28.06 -36.44
N ASP A 767 39.30 26.96 -35.71
CA ASP A 767 38.04 26.21 -35.70
C ASP A 767 36.89 27.01 -35.07
N TYR A 768 37.19 27.81 -34.04
CA TYR A 768 36.23 28.71 -33.40
C TYR A 768 35.81 29.87 -34.33
N SER A 769 36.77 30.48 -35.05
CA SER A 769 36.47 31.57 -36.00
C SER A 769 35.78 31.07 -37.28
N ARG A 770 36.01 29.81 -37.68
CA ARG A 770 35.22 29.12 -38.71
C ARG A 770 33.75 28.97 -38.30
N GLY A 771 33.48 28.71 -37.01
CA GLY A 771 32.15 28.81 -36.42
C GLY A 771 32.05 28.20 -35.02
N HIS A 772 31.18 28.79 -34.19
CA HIS A 772 31.05 28.51 -32.76
C HIS A 772 29.60 28.70 -32.29
N ILE A 773 29.29 28.23 -31.08
CA ILE A 773 27.97 28.45 -30.46
C ILE A 773 27.90 29.89 -29.94
N SER A 774 26.84 30.62 -30.31
CA SER A 774 26.61 32.01 -29.89
C SER A 774 26.71 32.19 -28.38
N GLY A 775 27.58 33.11 -27.93
CA GLY A 775 27.82 33.37 -26.51
C GLY A 775 28.79 32.41 -25.81
N SER A 776 29.39 31.45 -26.52
CA SER A 776 30.52 30.67 -26.00
C SER A 776 31.82 31.50 -25.94
N ILE A 777 32.80 31.02 -25.16
CA ILE A 777 34.08 31.68 -24.91
C ILE A 777 35.20 30.78 -25.42
N ASN A 778 36.02 31.23 -26.38
CA ASN A 778 37.18 30.45 -26.82
C ASN A 778 38.32 30.49 -25.80
N VAL A 779 38.80 29.32 -25.39
CA VAL A 779 39.95 29.12 -24.50
C VAL A 779 40.80 27.99 -25.10
N ALA A 780 41.44 28.26 -26.24
CA ALA A 780 42.08 27.25 -27.07
C ALA A 780 43.14 26.43 -26.32
N PHE A 781 42.97 25.10 -26.31
CA PHE A 781 43.69 24.18 -25.41
C PHE A 781 45.21 24.39 -25.43
N ASN A 782 45.80 24.42 -26.63
CA ASN A 782 47.25 24.54 -26.85
C ASN A 782 47.88 25.87 -26.37
N THR A 783 47.07 26.85 -25.93
CA THR A 783 47.53 28.18 -25.51
C THR A 783 47.21 28.54 -24.06
N ALA A 784 46.28 27.82 -23.43
CA ALA A 784 45.80 28.11 -22.07
C ALA A 784 46.09 26.99 -21.06
N PHE A 785 46.51 25.80 -21.52
CA PHE A 785 46.73 24.63 -20.67
C PHE A 785 48.13 24.05 -20.88
N GLY A 786 48.77 23.60 -19.79
CA GLY A 786 50.06 22.91 -19.81
C GLY A 786 49.95 21.45 -20.27
N PRO A 787 51.07 20.74 -20.44
CA PRO A 787 51.08 19.34 -20.87
C PRO A 787 50.33 18.41 -19.92
N ASP A 788 50.32 18.72 -18.62
CA ASP A 788 49.61 17.97 -17.57
C ASP A 788 48.12 18.40 -17.41
N GLY A 789 47.66 19.37 -18.21
CA GLY A 789 46.29 19.89 -18.18
C GLY A 789 46.05 21.06 -17.22
N GLU A 790 47.06 21.51 -16.46
CA GLU A 790 46.95 22.68 -15.60
C GLU A 790 46.73 23.98 -16.40
N LEU A 791 45.93 24.90 -15.85
CA LEU A 791 45.62 26.18 -16.50
C LEU A 791 46.77 27.18 -16.33
N VAL A 792 47.45 27.53 -17.42
CA VAL A 792 48.52 28.53 -17.42
C VAL A 792 47.91 29.92 -17.18
N GLN A 793 48.58 30.79 -16.42
CA GLN A 793 48.14 32.17 -16.20
C GLN A 793 48.06 32.92 -17.54
N CYS A 794 46.82 33.17 -17.99
CA CYS A 794 46.51 33.84 -19.23
C CYS A 794 45.26 34.73 -19.06
N PRO A 795 44.92 35.62 -20.01
CA PRO A 795 43.72 36.45 -19.90
C PRO A 795 42.43 35.64 -19.73
N ALA A 796 42.35 34.43 -20.30
CA ALA A 796 41.22 33.53 -20.13
C ALA A 796 41.06 33.02 -18.69
N THR A 797 42.15 32.89 -17.90
CA THR A 797 42.08 32.53 -16.47
C THR A 797 41.20 33.50 -15.69
N GLY A 798 41.39 34.81 -15.90
CA GLY A 798 40.58 35.84 -15.24
C GLY A 798 39.12 35.82 -15.70
N VAL A 799 38.86 35.50 -16.98
CA VAL A 799 37.50 35.33 -17.50
C VAL A 799 36.80 34.14 -16.85
N LEU A 800 37.47 32.98 -16.74
CA LEU A 800 36.90 31.77 -16.11
C LEU A 800 36.63 31.96 -14.61
N GLN A 801 37.51 32.68 -13.89
CA GLN A 801 37.31 32.99 -12.47
C GLN A 801 36.03 33.81 -12.20
N ASN A 802 35.62 34.69 -13.14
CA ASN A 802 34.36 35.45 -13.03
C ASN A 802 33.09 34.57 -13.11
N TYR A 803 33.22 33.30 -13.47
CA TYR A 803 32.13 32.33 -13.57
C TYR A 803 32.17 31.26 -12.47
N ARG A 804 33.03 31.40 -11.45
CA ARG A 804 33.12 30.46 -10.31
C ARG A 804 31.72 30.13 -9.75
N GLY A 805 31.43 28.84 -9.60
CA GLY A 805 30.11 28.34 -9.17
C GLY A 805 29.03 28.27 -10.25
N ARG A 806 29.41 28.36 -11.54
CA ARG A 806 28.55 28.03 -12.69
C ARG A 806 28.89 26.68 -13.29
N VAL A 807 28.02 26.24 -14.22
CA VAL A 807 28.21 25.08 -15.07
C VAL A 807 28.98 25.48 -16.32
N ILE A 808 30.24 25.07 -16.40
CA ILE A 808 31.04 25.19 -17.61
C ILE A 808 30.74 23.98 -18.50
N VAL A 809 30.29 24.25 -19.73
CA VAL A 809 30.18 23.23 -20.78
C VAL A 809 31.41 23.35 -21.68
N VAL A 810 32.31 22.38 -21.59
CA VAL A 810 33.53 22.30 -22.39
C VAL A 810 33.17 21.75 -23.77
N ILE A 811 33.38 22.57 -24.82
CA ILE A 811 33.17 22.18 -26.22
C ILE A 811 34.52 21.75 -26.81
N SER A 812 34.58 20.53 -27.34
CA SER A 812 35.81 19.97 -27.93
C SER A 812 35.52 18.95 -29.03
N HIS A 813 36.46 18.83 -29.98
CA HIS A 813 36.54 17.70 -30.93
C HIS A 813 37.46 16.58 -30.42
N ALA A 814 38.27 16.82 -29.38
CA ALA A 814 39.27 15.91 -28.84
C ALA A 814 38.94 15.51 -27.40
N MET A 815 38.61 14.23 -27.18
CA MET A 815 38.18 13.71 -25.87
C MET A 815 39.26 13.87 -24.79
N LYS A 816 40.53 13.60 -25.12
CA LYS A 816 41.65 13.71 -24.15
C LYS A 816 41.80 15.13 -23.61
N SER A 817 41.76 16.14 -24.49
CA SER A 817 41.82 17.55 -24.08
C SER A 817 40.62 17.93 -23.21
N ALA A 818 39.40 17.53 -23.59
CA ALA A 818 38.21 17.80 -22.78
C ALA A 818 38.31 17.16 -21.39
N ALA A 819 38.67 15.88 -21.32
CA ALA A 819 38.85 15.15 -20.07
C ALA A 819 39.94 15.74 -19.16
N MET A 820 41.01 16.30 -19.74
CA MET A 820 42.02 17.08 -19.00
C MET A 820 41.42 18.38 -18.45
N VAL A 821 40.69 19.16 -19.25
CA VAL A 821 40.06 20.41 -18.79
C VAL A 821 39.04 20.17 -17.67
N SER A 822 38.29 19.07 -17.66
CA SER A 822 37.40 18.73 -16.54
C SER A 822 38.12 18.47 -15.21
N LYS A 823 39.43 18.21 -15.19
CA LYS A 823 40.20 18.00 -13.95
C LYS A 823 40.58 19.31 -13.25
N LEU A 824 40.34 20.47 -13.85
CA LEU A 824 40.45 21.80 -13.21
C LEU A 824 39.20 22.13 -12.37
N SER A 825 38.64 21.12 -11.70
CA SER A 825 37.32 21.16 -11.05
C SER A 825 37.27 22.02 -9.79
N SER A 826 38.38 22.59 -9.33
CA SER A 826 38.47 23.55 -8.22
C SER A 826 37.79 24.91 -8.50
N LEU A 827 37.37 25.16 -9.75
CA LEU A 827 36.77 26.44 -10.17
C LEU A 827 35.25 26.37 -10.48
N CYS A 828 34.75 25.30 -11.11
CA CYS A 828 33.36 25.20 -11.60
C CYS A 828 32.84 23.76 -11.69
N VAL A 829 31.53 23.59 -11.89
CA VAL A 829 30.99 22.36 -12.50
C VAL A 829 31.53 22.26 -13.93
N CYS A 830 31.96 21.06 -14.35
CA CYS A 830 32.29 20.76 -15.74
C CYS A 830 31.30 19.74 -16.33
N ALA A 831 30.86 19.98 -17.55
CA ALA A 831 30.13 19.05 -18.41
C ALA A 831 30.72 19.09 -19.83
N HIS A 832 30.65 18.00 -20.58
CA HIS A 832 31.31 17.89 -21.89
C HIS A 832 30.31 17.90 -23.05
N LEU A 833 30.46 18.84 -23.99
CA LEU A 833 29.85 18.70 -25.31
C LEU A 833 30.90 18.20 -26.31
N PHE A 834 30.74 16.95 -26.74
CA PHE A 834 31.56 16.35 -27.78
C PHE A 834 30.95 16.58 -29.17
N ILE A 835 31.45 17.57 -29.90
CA ILE A 835 30.97 17.87 -31.26
C ILE A 835 31.75 17.03 -32.27
N ARG A 836 31.11 15.96 -32.78
CA ARG A 836 31.66 15.17 -33.89
C ARG A 836 31.46 15.83 -35.26
N ILE A 837 30.54 16.78 -35.36
CA ILE A 837 30.13 17.43 -36.63
C ILE A 837 30.31 18.94 -36.53
N TRP A 838 31.49 19.42 -36.94
CA TRP A 838 31.67 20.81 -37.40
C TRP A 838 32.77 20.92 -38.48
N LEU A 839 32.87 19.91 -39.36
CA LEU A 839 33.95 19.86 -40.35
C LEU A 839 33.61 19.19 -41.69
N HIS A 840 32.37 18.74 -41.94
CA HIS A 840 31.97 18.18 -43.23
C HIS A 840 30.61 18.70 -43.74
N LYS A 841 30.69 19.84 -44.44
CA LYS A 841 29.71 20.43 -45.38
C LYS A 841 28.33 20.89 -44.84
N SER A 842 28.04 22.17 -45.13
CA SER A 842 26.69 22.71 -45.41
C SER A 842 25.70 22.88 -44.25
N ALA A 843 26.04 23.76 -43.30
CA ALA A 843 25.05 24.46 -42.46
C ALA A 843 25.53 25.89 -42.13
N CYS A 844 25.55 26.77 -43.13
CA CYS A 844 25.61 28.22 -42.91
C CYS A 844 24.17 28.76 -42.89
N HIS A 845 23.85 29.61 -41.90
CA HIS A 845 22.50 30.13 -41.60
C HIS A 845 21.51 29.10 -41.01
N VAL A 846 21.64 28.88 -39.70
CA VAL A 846 20.56 29.22 -38.75
C VAL A 846 21.15 30.26 -37.80
#